data_AF-A0A8S3Z4R0-F1
#
_entry.id   AF-A0A8S3Z4R0-F1
#
_cell.length_a   1.000
_cell.length_b   1.000
_cell.length_c   1.000
_cell.angle_alpha   90.00
_cell.angle_beta   90.00
_cell.angle_gamma   90.00
#
_symmetry.space_group_name_H-M   'P 1'
#
loop_
_entity.id
_entity.type
_entity.pdbx_description
1 polymer ?
#
loop_
_entity_poly.entity_id
_entity_poly.type
_entity_poly.pdbx_seq_one_letter_code
_entity_poly.pdbx_strand_id
1 'polypeptide(L)'
;WLRREFSKIQLMNCGFVTHQKDYKVSLKKIQTWFSQMTENITRAYLTLNSVKLKLPEKLDFNHFYCLIDEIMKPNPITDRLMKEFGQPLPDAKRLLTLSGFENFLHTEQNEMDKSAAVIEKMLSCLPVALRTENPSFYARAFEDYLFSSINSILNPVEFTVHQNMDLPLCNYWIASSHNTYLTGDQWKGESHVETYTRCLQMGCRCVELDCWDGPDGRPMITHGKSLTSRIKASDVLQTIKEHAWDVSDYPLVLSLENHLSLPQQRLFANMLKETFQEELLTEQVDPDETFLPSPNQLKRKIIIKNKKLQRDWKYYEAKQYVDIADLSGEKKQGTLHMKYATEKTWKEYRFILTDTYFCFTPFIPDTEEEEEIPDNNYEDFFENCDSDEEDDSDEVRPLSSQLWYHGALDRDAANTMLFEEQCHGNGTFLVRDRGRGGLALSFFANGRVTHSIIQQRDDGQGHKRYLIGNEIWHNSIPDAIDYYRIHKLTYKEKGVSVNLTYPVKRKLGFEDEVWYRSDTDRLSAEDFLKSIPLDGVFLVRPSSVENFFSLSLRYHHRISHYQIEFNHNKFIIGTFRFPTMNKLIEYFKCHPLYETARLTQPATEELQKDGIDKDLYPALDLYCDIQGGGKLVTVRALYDFHASSPEELSFVRGSYITNVLIADQPWWRGDHGGKINKLFPANYVEIVDGSAPEEDSSVPSETLLRLSDCHIEEWVEEHEEYREQINETLQHWVTLAIQH
;
A
#
# COMPACT_ATOMS: atom_id res chain seq x y z
N TRP A 1 11.16 -5.50 -24.15
CA TRP A 1 10.08 -5.17 -23.20
C TRP A 1 8.70 -5.15 -23.88
N LEU A 2 8.39 -4.22 -24.80
CA LEU A 2 7.07 -4.12 -25.46
C LEU A 2 6.52 -5.42 -26.05
N ARG A 3 7.36 -6.29 -26.63
CA ARG A 3 6.93 -7.62 -27.11
C ARG A 3 6.42 -8.52 -25.99
N ARG A 4 7.08 -8.51 -24.83
CA ARG A 4 6.69 -9.27 -23.64
C ARG A 4 5.35 -8.75 -23.11
N GLU A 5 5.19 -7.43 -23.02
CA GLU A 5 3.95 -6.83 -22.57
C GLU A 5 2.80 -7.09 -23.56
N PHE A 6 3.05 -6.98 -24.87
CA PHE A 6 2.08 -7.38 -25.90
C PHE A 6 1.67 -8.85 -25.77
N SER A 7 2.61 -9.74 -25.48
CA SER A 7 2.30 -11.15 -25.20
C SER A 7 1.47 -11.35 -23.94
N LYS A 8 1.70 -10.57 -22.86
CA LYS A 8 0.81 -10.58 -21.69
C LYS A 8 -0.60 -10.12 -22.05
N ILE A 9 -0.74 -9.03 -22.82
CA ILE A 9 -2.04 -8.54 -23.28
C ILE A 9 -2.77 -9.58 -24.16
N GLN A 10 -2.02 -10.37 -24.94
CA GLN A 10 -2.59 -11.48 -25.71
C GLN A 10 -3.12 -12.59 -24.79
N LEU A 11 -2.45 -12.86 -23.68
CA LEU A 11 -2.79 -13.90 -22.71
C LEU A 11 -3.92 -13.50 -21.75
N MET A 12 -4.14 -12.20 -21.53
CA MET A 12 -5.33 -11.69 -20.83
C MET A 12 -6.60 -12.27 -21.50
N ASN A 13 -7.33 -13.14 -20.79
CA ASN A 13 -8.53 -13.89 -21.18
C ASN A 13 -8.35 -15.26 -21.87
N CYS A 14 -7.19 -15.93 -21.80
CA CYS A 14 -7.14 -17.35 -22.16
C CYS A 14 -7.54 -18.23 -20.97
N GLY A 15 -8.82 -18.23 -20.63
CA GLY A 15 -9.42 -19.31 -19.83
C GLY A 15 -9.05 -20.66 -20.45
N PHE A 16 -8.67 -21.61 -19.60
CA PHE A 16 -8.17 -22.95 -19.92
C PHE A 16 -8.56 -23.49 -21.32
N VAL A 17 -7.52 -23.75 -22.12
CA VAL A 17 -7.49 -24.62 -23.31
C VAL A 17 -8.41 -24.22 -24.47
N THR A 18 -7.90 -23.38 -25.38
CA THR A 18 -8.11 -23.58 -26.82
C THR A 18 -6.85 -23.24 -27.61
N HIS A 19 -6.39 -24.19 -28.44
CA HIS A 19 -5.26 -24.05 -29.37
C HIS A 19 -5.61 -23.14 -30.58
N GLN A 20 -6.11 -21.92 -30.35
CA GLN A 20 -6.19 -20.89 -31.38
C GLN A 20 -5.47 -19.64 -30.90
N LYS A 21 -4.22 -19.49 -31.35
CA LYS A 21 -3.45 -18.24 -31.27
C LYS A 21 -4.18 -17.16 -32.06
N ASP A 22 -5.09 -16.42 -31.44
CA ASP A 22 -5.61 -15.19 -32.03
C ASP A 22 -4.50 -14.14 -31.87
N TYR A 23 -3.72 -13.91 -32.93
CA TYR A 23 -2.48 -13.10 -32.91
C TYR A 23 -2.71 -11.59 -32.72
N LYS A 24 -3.95 -11.14 -32.45
CA LYS A 24 -4.33 -9.72 -32.48
C LYS A 24 -5.11 -9.30 -31.23
N VAL A 25 -4.89 -8.06 -30.80
CA VAL A 25 -5.37 -7.45 -29.56
C VAL A 25 -6.34 -6.30 -29.89
N SER A 26 -7.39 -6.10 -29.08
CA SER A 26 -8.32 -4.97 -29.24
C SER A 26 -7.86 -3.74 -28.45
N LEU A 27 -8.34 -2.54 -28.83
CA LEU A 27 -8.07 -1.30 -28.09
C LEU A 27 -8.54 -1.35 -26.62
N LYS A 28 -9.63 -2.10 -26.33
CA LYS A 28 -10.12 -2.31 -24.95
C LYS A 28 -9.05 -2.98 -24.08
N LYS A 29 -8.41 -4.04 -24.58
CA LYS A 29 -7.34 -4.74 -23.86
C LYS A 29 -6.13 -3.85 -23.60
N ILE A 30 -5.77 -2.99 -24.57
CA ILE A 30 -4.67 -2.03 -24.41
C ILE A 30 -5.01 -0.97 -23.36
N GLN A 31 -6.27 -0.51 -23.29
CA GLN A 31 -6.73 0.42 -22.25
C GLN A 31 -6.61 -0.21 -20.86
N THR A 32 -7.08 -1.45 -20.68
CA THR A 32 -6.96 -2.19 -19.42
C THR A 32 -5.49 -2.31 -19.01
N TRP A 33 -4.60 -2.61 -19.95
CA TRP A 33 -3.16 -2.66 -19.73
C TRP A 33 -2.57 -1.31 -19.28
N PHE A 34 -2.99 -0.18 -19.87
CA PHE A 34 -2.56 1.15 -19.40
C PHE A 34 -2.99 1.44 -17.96
N SER A 35 -4.23 1.10 -17.60
CA SER A 35 -4.74 1.28 -16.24
C SER A 35 -3.95 0.50 -15.18
N GLN A 36 -3.29 -0.60 -15.56
CA GLN A 36 -2.40 -1.38 -14.67
C GLN A 36 -1.02 -0.74 -14.52
N MET A 37 -0.59 0.09 -15.47
CA MET A 37 0.73 0.73 -15.50
C MET A 37 0.75 2.12 -14.87
N THR A 38 -0.19 2.42 -13.96
CA THR A 38 -0.37 3.72 -13.27
C THR A 38 -0.76 4.91 -14.15
N GLU A 39 -0.98 4.73 -15.46
CA GLU A 39 -1.44 5.78 -16.37
C GLU A 39 -2.92 5.62 -16.74
N ASN A 40 -3.73 6.63 -16.40
CA ASN A 40 -5.13 6.67 -16.81
C ASN A 40 -5.26 7.22 -18.26
N ILE A 41 -5.05 6.36 -19.25
CA ILE A 41 -5.33 6.70 -20.66
C ILE A 41 -6.79 6.39 -20.99
N THR A 42 -7.52 7.40 -21.47
CA THR A 42 -8.93 7.22 -21.86
C THR A 42 -9.08 6.48 -23.19
N ARG A 43 -10.18 5.73 -23.33
CA ARG A 43 -10.53 5.03 -24.57
C ARG A 43 -10.71 5.99 -25.75
N ALA A 44 -11.26 7.18 -25.50
CA ALA A 44 -11.43 8.22 -26.50
C ALA A 44 -10.08 8.65 -27.07
N TYR A 45 -9.06 8.83 -26.22
CA TYR A 45 -7.71 9.17 -26.65
C TYR A 45 -7.06 8.06 -27.49
N LEU A 46 -7.19 6.80 -27.08
CA LEU A 46 -6.71 5.65 -27.86
C LEU A 46 -7.42 5.53 -29.23
N THR A 47 -8.73 5.79 -29.27
CA THR A 47 -9.53 5.72 -30.49
C THR A 47 -9.17 6.85 -31.45
N LEU A 48 -8.97 8.07 -30.96
CA LEU A 48 -8.51 9.20 -31.78
C LEU A 48 -7.15 8.91 -32.44
N ASN A 49 -6.19 8.36 -31.69
CA ASN A 49 -4.88 8.00 -32.21
C ASN A 49 -4.94 6.80 -33.18
N SER A 50 -5.78 5.81 -32.90
CA SER A 50 -6.07 4.69 -33.81
C SER A 50 -6.62 5.17 -35.15
N VAL A 51 -7.58 6.10 -35.15
CA VAL A 51 -8.17 6.69 -36.35
C VAL A 51 -7.14 7.52 -37.11
N LYS A 52 -6.35 8.33 -36.41
CA LYS A 52 -5.25 9.12 -37.00
C LYS A 52 -4.25 8.23 -37.75
N LEU A 53 -3.88 7.10 -37.15
CA LEU A 53 -2.93 6.13 -37.71
C LEU A 53 -3.55 5.13 -38.70
N LYS A 54 -4.87 5.20 -38.94
CA LYS A 54 -5.63 4.27 -39.79
C LYS A 54 -5.44 2.80 -39.39
N LEU A 55 -5.40 2.53 -38.09
CA LEU A 55 -5.19 1.19 -37.57
C LEU A 55 -6.46 0.32 -37.67
N PRO A 56 -6.32 -1.01 -37.86
CA PRO A 56 -7.46 -1.93 -37.85
C PRO A 56 -8.05 -2.10 -36.44
N GLU A 57 -9.30 -2.59 -36.37
CA GLU A 57 -10.02 -2.83 -35.11
C GLU A 57 -9.30 -3.84 -34.18
N LYS A 58 -8.64 -4.85 -34.78
CA LYS A 58 -7.76 -5.79 -34.09
C LYS A 58 -6.31 -5.54 -34.50
N LEU A 59 -5.45 -5.23 -33.52
CA LEU A 59 -4.07 -4.81 -33.67
C LEU A 59 -3.11 -5.99 -33.49
N ASP A 60 -2.21 -6.21 -34.46
CA ASP A 60 -1.03 -7.06 -34.22
C ASP A 60 0.09 -6.26 -33.52
N PHE A 61 1.23 -6.91 -33.24
CA PHE A 61 2.34 -6.25 -32.55
C PHE A 61 2.85 -4.99 -33.26
N ASN A 62 2.86 -4.96 -34.60
CA ASN A 62 3.36 -3.81 -35.34
C ASN A 62 2.39 -2.63 -35.21
N HIS A 63 1.08 -2.91 -35.29
CA HIS A 63 0.06 -1.88 -35.06
C HIS A 63 0.09 -1.37 -33.61
N PHE A 64 0.27 -2.27 -32.63
CA PHE A 64 0.46 -1.90 -31.23
C PHE A 64 1.68 -1.01 -31.04
N TYR A 65 2.82 -1.37 -31.62
CA TYR A 65 4.04 -0.57 -31.56
C TYR A 65 3.82 0.84 -32.11
N CYS A 66 3.18 0.98 -33.29
CA CYS A 66 2.87 2.30 -33.85
C CYS A 66 1.92 3.13 -32.97
N LEU A 67 0.95 2.48 -32.32
CA LEU A 67 0.03 3.16 -31.42
C LEU A 67 0.75 3.67 -30.17
N ILE A 68 1.61 2.85 -29.57
CA ILE A 68 2.42 3.26 -28.41
C ILE A 68 3.40 4.37 -28.78
N ASP A 69 4.07 4.28 -29.92
CA ASP A 69 5.01 5.32 -30.41
C ASP A 69 4.33 6.68 -30.63
N GLU A 70 3.05 6.69 -31.04
CA GLU A 70 2.27 7.93 -31.20
C GLU A 70 1.77 8.49 -29.86
N ILE A 71 1.40 7.63 -28.92
CA ILE A 71 0.93 8.03 -27.58
C ILE A 71 2.09 8.57 -26.74
N MET A 72 3.22 7.87 -26.80
CA MET A 72 4.45 8.22 -26.09
C MET A 72 5.14 9.36 -26.84
N LYS A 73 4.65 10.59 -26.64
CA LYS A 73 5.33 11.77 -27.16
C LYS A 73 6.77 11.82 -26.64
N PRO A 74 7.75 12.16 -27.49
CA PRO A 74 9.12 12.31 -27.04
C PRO A 74 9.18 13.31 -25.89
N ASN A 75 9.98 12.99 -24.89
CA ASN A 75 10.21 13.86 -23.74
C ASN A 75 10.60 15.27 -24.25
N PRO A 76 10.06 16.37 -23.65
CA PRO A 76 10.43 17.74 -24.02
C PRO A 76 11.95 17.98 -24.07
N ILE A 77 12.73 17.25 -23.27
CA ILE A 77 14.20 17.27 -23.28
C ILE A 77 14.75 16.65 -24.56
N THR A 78 14.26 15.47 -24.96
CA THR A 78 14.60 14.82 -26.23
C THR A 78 14.32 15.76 -27.40
N ASP A 79 13.16 16.42 -27.39
CA ASP A 79 12.79 17.39 -28.43
C ASP A 79 13.74 18.60 -28.49
N ARG A 80 14.18 19.12 -27.33
CA ARG A 80 15.18 20.21 -27.25
C ARG A 80 16.51 19.77 -27.87
N LEU A 81 17.03 18.62 -27.44
CA LEU A 81 18.31 18.09 -27.91
C LEU A 81 18.27 17.75 -29.41
N MET A 82 17.17 17.14 -29.89
CA MET A 82 16.98 16.88 -31.32
C MET A 82 16.92 18.19 -32.13
N LYS A 83 16.39 19.29 -31.57
CA LYS A 83 16.39 20.60 -32.24
C LYS A 83 17.78 21.22 -32.35
N GLU A 84 18.63 20.96 -31.36
CA GLU A 84 19.97 21.52 -31.28
C GLU A 84 20.98 20.72 -32.12
N PHE A 85 21.01 19.40 -31.97
CA PHE A 85 22.00 18.52 -32.58
C PHE A 85 21.50 17.78 -33.84
N GLY A 86 20.18 17.68 -34.02
CA GLY A 86 19.57 16.94 -35.13
C GLY A 86 19.36 17.78 -36.39
N GLN A 87 19.65 17.17 -37.55
CA GLN A 87 19.44 17.77 -38.87
C GLN A 87 17.94 17.73 -39.25
N PRO A 88 17.36 18.83 -39.76
CA PRO A 88 15.96 18.86 -40.17
C PRO A 88 15.71 18.03 -41.44
N LEU A 89 14.65 17.25 -41.44
CA LEU A 89 14.14 16.49 -42.59
C LEU A 89 12.92 17.18 -43.22
N PRO A 90 12.58 16.85 -44.49
CA PRO A 90 11.47 17.48 -45.22
C PRO A 90 10.08 17.33 -44.58
N ASP A 91 9.89 16.32 -43.72
CA ASP A 91 8.65 16.02 -43.01
C ASP A 91 8.55 16.70 -41.64
N ALA A 92 9.38 17.73 -41.40
CA ALA A 92 9.56 18.43 -40.12
C ALA A 92 10.11 17.56 -38.98
N LYS A 93 10.46 16.29 -39.25
CA LYS A 93 11.22 15.47 -38.29
C LYS A 93 12.68 15.89 -38.29
N ARG A 94 13.43 15.38 -37.31
CA ARG A 94 14.88 15.59 -37.21
C ARG A 94 15.59 14.27 -37.11
N LEU A 95 16.76 14.21 -37.72
CA LEU A 95 17.64 13.05 -37.71
C LEU A 95 18.97 13.45 -37.06
N LEU A 96 19.33 12.73 -36.01
CA LEU A 96 20.63 12.88 -35.36
C LEU A 96 21.63 11.98 -36.07
N THR A 97 22.48 12.58 -36.90
CA THR A 97 23.55 11.88 -37.61
C THR A 97 24.72 11.57 -36.68
N LEU A 98 25.66 10.72 -37.11
CA LEU A 98 26.87 10.40 -36.35
C LEU A 98 27.58 11.67 -35.84
N SER A 99 27.83 12.65 -36.71
CA SER A 99 28.48 13.91 -36.31
C SER A 99 27.64 14.73 -35.33
N GLY A 100 26.31 14.73 -35.47
CA GLY A 100 25.43 15.40 -34.50
C GLY A 100 25.48 14.74 -33.13
N PHE A 101 25.52 13.40 -33.10
CA PHE A 101 25.64 12.64 -31.86
C PHE A 101 27.03 12.80 -31.22
N GLU A 102 28.12 12.78 -32.00
CA GLU A 102 29.48 13.09 -31.52
C GLU A 102 29.53 14.49 -30.87
N ASN A 103 28.91 15.49 -31.48
CA ASN A 103 28.85 16.84 -30.90
C ASN A 103 28.07 16.84 -29.58
N PHE A 104 26.92 16.16 -29.52
CA PHE A 104 26.15 16.02 -28.28
C PHE A 104 26.96 15.37 -27.16
N LEU A 105 27.67 14.28 -27.45
CA LEU A 105 28.53 13.60 -26.47
C LEU A 105 29.63 14.55 -25.96
N HIS A 106 30.25 15.31 -26.84
CA HIS A 106 31.31 16.26 -26.48
C HIS A 106 30.77 17.45 -25.67
N THR A 107 29.64 18.05 -26.06
CA THR A 107 29.19 19.32 -25.46
C THR A 107 28.30 19.14 -24.23
N GLU A 108 27.40 18.16 -24.25
CA GLU A 108 26.42 17.94 -23.18
C GLU A 108 26.87 16.83 -22.22
N GLN A 109 27.47 15.74 -22.72
CA GLN A 109 27.91 14.61 -21.88
C GLN A 109 29.39 14.71 -21.45
N ASN A 110 30.15 15.66 -22.02
CA ASN A 110 31.59 15.83 -21.80
C ASN A 110 32.40 14.53 -22.07
N GLU A 111 31.96 13.75 -23.06
CA GLU A 111 32.60 12.50 -23.50
C GLU A 111 33.43 12.74 -24.77
N MET A 112 34.72 12.42 -24.70
CA MET A 112 35.69 12.62 -25.80
C MET A 112 36.02 11.30 -26.52
N ASP A 113 34.98 10.53 -26.82
CA ASP A 113 35.12 9.22 -27.44
C ASP A 113 35.58 9.29 -28.89
N LYS A 114 36.34 8.28 -29.33
CA LYS A 114 36.71 8.14 -30.75
C LYS A 114 35.47 7.72 -31.55
N SER A 115 35.39 8.14 -32.81
CA SER A 115 34.24 7.85 -33.70
C SER A 115 33.84 6.37 -33.76
N ALA A 116 34.79 5.44 -33.66
CA ALA A 116 34.48 4.01 -33.61
C ALA A 116 33.65 3.61 -32.38
N ALA A 117 33.96 4.16 -31.21
CA ALA A 117 33.22 3.91 -29.97
C ALA A 117 31.84 4.61 -30.00
N VAL A 118 31.77 5.79 -30.60
CA VAL A 118 30.49 6.49 -30.80
C VAL A 118 29.56 5.70 -31.74
N ILE A 119 30.09 5.14 -32.82
CA ILE A 119 29.34 4.23 -33.71
C ILE A 119 28.84 3.02 -32.93
N GLU A 120 29.68 2.42 -32.09
CA GLU A 120 29.29 1.27 -31.27
C GLU A 120 28.12 1.61 -30.33
N LYS A 121 28.20 2.74 -29.61
CA LYS A 121 27.12 3.27 -28.75
C LYS A 121 25.81 3.48 -29.53
N MET A 122 25.90 3.95 -30.77
CA MET A 122 24.70 4.10 -31.62
C MET A 122 24.12 2.75 -32.03
N LEU A 123 24.96 1.83 -32.50
CA LEU A 123 24.53 0.52 -32.99
C LEU A 123 23.96 -0.36 -31.88
N SER A 124 24.45 -0.25 -30.63
CA SER A 124 23.91 -0.98 -29.48
C SER A 124 22.47 -0.56 -29.14
N CYS A 125 22.12 0.71 -29.36
CA CYS A 125 20.77 1.22 -29.13
C CYS A 125 19.83 1.04 -30.33
N LEU A 126 20.39 0.79 -31.53
CA LEU A 126 19.61 0.56 -32.74
C LEU A 126 19.16 -0.90 -32.88
N PRO A 127 17.88 -1.14 -33.25
CA PRO A 127 17.42 -2.45 -33.72
C PRO A 127 18.29 -2.95 -34.88
N VAL A 128 18.55 -4.26 -34.93
CA VAL A 128 19.42 -4.88 -35.96
C VAL A 128 19.01 -4.48 -37.39
N ALA A 129 17.71 -4.34 -37.65
CA ALA A 129 17.18 -3.95 -38.97
C ALA A 129 17.53 -2.51 -39.40
N LEU A 130 17.88 -1.63 -38.46
CA LEU A 130 18.23 -0.23 -38.69
C LEU A 130 19.74 0.03 -38.61
N ARG A 131 20.55 -1.02 -38.39
CA ARG A 131 22.01 -0.90 -38.32
C ARG A 131 22.58 -0.75 -39.73
N THR A 132 23.26 0.37 -39.96
CA THR A 132 23.94 0.70 -41.22
C THR A 132 25.41 1.07 -40.94
N GLU A 133 26.23 1.16 -41.99
CA GLU A 133 27.61 1.65 -41.87
C GLU A 133 27.68 3.11 -41.36
N ASN A 134 26.64 3.90 -41.60
CA ASN A 134 26.49 5.27 -41.11
C ASN A 134 25.22 5.36 -40.24
N PRO A 135 25.30 5.01 -38.94
CA PRO A 135 24.13 4.99 -38.08
C PRO A 135 23.60 6.41 -37.80
N SER A 136 22.30 6.47 -37.52
CA SER A 136 21.61 7.71 -37.17
C SER A 136 20.46 7.42 -36.22
N PHE A 137 20.10 8.39 -35.38
CA PHE A 137 18.96 8.30 -34.47
C PHE A 137 17.82 9.20 -34.91
N TYR A 138 16.62 8.63 -34.96
CA TYR A 138 15.38 9.40 -34.83
C TYR A 138 15.10 9.67 -33.34
N ALA A 139 14.21 10.62 -33.05
CA ALA A 139 13.93 11.07 -31.68
C ALA A 139 13.72 9.92 -30.68
N ARG A 140 12.93 8.91 -31.05
CA ARG A 140 12.67 7.73 -30.21
C ARG A 140 13.92 6.89 -29.92
N ALA A 141 14.76 6.64 -30.94
CA ALA A 141 15.99 5.87 -30.76
C ALA A 141 17.03 6.64 -29.93
N PHE A 142 17.05 7.97 -30.05
CA PHE A 142 17.89 8.82 -29.21
C PHE A 142 17.39 8.84 -27.76
N GLU A 143 16.08 8.89 -27.55
CA GLU A 143 15.46 8.77 -26.24
C GLU A 143 15.79 7.42 -25.58
N ASP A 144 15.69 6.32 -26.34
CA ASP A 144 16.09 5.00 -25.86
C ASP A 144 17.57 4.98 -25.45
N TYR A 145 18.46 5.69 -26.18
CA TYR A 145 19.86 5.88 -25.76
C TYR A 145 19.96 6.67 -24.44
N LEU A 146 19.26 7.80 -24.30
CA LEU A 146 19.31 8.66 -23.12
C LEU A 146 18.93 7.91 -21.84
N PHE A 147 17.97 7.00 -21.92
CA PHE A 147 17.50 6.15 -20.82
C PHE A 147 18.17 4.77 -20.76
N SER A 148 19.09 4.48 -21.67
CA SER A 148 19.81 3.21 -21.68
C SER A 148 20.90 3.16 -20.59
N SER A 149 21.30 1.95 -20.22
CA SER A 149 22.46 1.74 -19.33
C SER A 149 23.78 2.23 -19.93
N ILE A 150 23.85 2.46 -21.26
CA ILE A 150 25.03 3.00 -21.93
C ILE A 150 25.22 4.49 -21.61
N ASN A 151 24.12 5.20 -21.33
CA ASN A 151 24.11 6.58 -20.85
C ASN A 151 23.88 6.64 -19.32
N SER A 152 24.40 5.64 -18.59
CA SER A 152 24.29 5.60 -17.14
C SER A 152 25.04 6.78 -16.51
N ILE A 153 24.45 7.36 -15.47
CA ILE A 153 25.15 8.35 -14.62
C ILE A 153 26.33 7.72 -13.86
N LEU A 154 26.33 6.40 -13.69
CA LEU A 154 27.38 5.66 -13.00
C LEU A 154 28.51 5.32 -13.98
N ASN A 155 29.74 5.68 -13.62
CA ASN A 155 30.92 5.42 -14.43
C ASN A 155 31.21 3.90 -14.49
N PRO A 156 31.32 3.28 -15.68
CA PRO A 156 31.65 1.86 -15.84
C PRO A 156 32.89 1.39 -15.05
N VAL A 157 33.88 2.26 -14.87
CA VAL A 157 35.11 1.94 -14.11
C VAL A 157 34.81 1.66 -12.63
N GLU A 158 33.79 2.31 -12.07
CA GLU A 158 33.41 2.19 -10.66
C GLU A 158 32.74 0.85 -10.33
N PHE A 159 32.30 0.10 -11.34
CA PHE A 159 31.77 -1.26 -11.18
C PHE A 159 32.87 -2.31 -10.97
N THR A 160 34.13 -1.92 -11.12
CA THR A 160 35.29 -2.76 -10.77
C THR A 160 36.06 -2.15 -9.62
N VAL A 161 36.83 -2.97 -8.92
CA VAL A 161 37.67 -2.51 -7.81
C VAL A 161 38.76 -1.60 -8.37
N HIS A 162 38.58 -0.31 -8.17
CA HIS A 162 39.46 0.76 -8.66
C HIS A 162 40.19 1.46 -7.50
N GLN A 163 39.76 1.23 -6.26
CA GLN A 163 40.42 1.75 -5.08
C GLN A 163 41.77 1.07 -4.86
N ASN A 164 42.70 1.78 -4.23
CA ASN A 164 43.93 1.17 -3.75
C ASN A 164 43.60 0.21 -2.61
N MET A 165 43.86 -1.09 -2.77
CA MET A 165 43.56 -2.15 -1.80
C MET A 165 44.80 -2.59 -0.97
N ASP A 166 45.86 -1.77 -0.96
CA ASP A 166 47.10 -2.00 -0.23
C ASP A 166 47.27 -1.13 1.03
N LEU A 167 46.28 -0.31 1.40
CA LEU A 167 46.30 0.43 2.66
C LEU A 167 45.91 -0.50 3.83
N PRO A 168 46.20 -0.12 5.09
CA PRO A 168 45.76 -0.90 6.26
C PRO A 168 44.24 -1.07 6.33
N LEU A 169 43.75 -2.22 6.83
CA LEU A 169 42.32 -2.55 6.87
C LEU A 169 41.44 -1.48 7.53
N CYS A 170 41.97 -0.73 8.51
CA CYS A 170 41.25 0.36 9.18
C CYS A 170 40.95 1.58 8.30
N ASN A 171 41.45 1.61 7.06
CA ASN A 171 41.22 2.71 6.12
C ASN A 171 40.01 2.46 5.18
N TYR A 172 39.31 1.33 5.34
CA TYR A 172 38.22 0.93 4.45
C TYR A 172 36.90 0.85 5.22
N TRP A 173 35.82 1.25 4.56
CA TRP A 173 34.49 0.84 4.97
C TRP A 173 34.26 -0.60 4.54
N ILE A 174 33.82 -1.43 5.48
CA ILE A 174 33.59 -2.86 5.27
C ILE A 174 32.09 -3.12 5.40
N ALA A 175 31.47 -3.59 4.32
CA ALA A 175 30.07 -4.00 4.34
C ALA A 175 29.87 -5.07 5.41
N SER A 176 29.03 -4.76 6.40
CA SER A 176 28.88 -5.55 7.63
C SER A 176 27.41 -5.82 7.91
N SER A 177 27.10 -7.04 8.31
CA SER A 177 25.76 -7.50 8.68
C SER A 177 25.69 -7.72 10.19
N HIS A 178 24.58 -7.32 10.79
CA HIS A 178 24.26 -7.51 12.21
C HIS A 178 23.22 -8.61 12.34
N ASN A 179 23.39 -9.52 13.29
CA ASN A 179 22.53 -10.70 13.48
C ASN A 179 22.19 -11.41 12.17
N THR A 180 23.24 -11.72 11.40
CA THR A 180 23.15 -12.18 10.00
C THR A 180 22.20 -13.36 9.82
N TYR A 181 22.07 -14.22 10.82
CA TYR A 181 21.24 -15.42 10.78
C TYR A 181 19.73 -15.13 10.69
N LEU A 182 19.25 -13.93 11.04
CA LEU A 182 17.82 -13.60 11.08
C LEU A 182 17.28 -13.17 9.71
N THR A 183 16.12 -13.70 9.32
CA THR A 183 15.39 -13.31 8.09
C THR A 183 14.43 -12.13 8.32
N GLY A 184 14.04 -11.88 9.57
CA GLY A 184 13.00 -10.93 9.94
C GLY A 184 13.31 -10.19 11.24
N ASP A 185 12.32 -10.07 12.11
CA ASP A 185 12.44 -9.31 13.35
C ASP A 185 13.45 -9.92 14.36
N GLN A 186 13.87 -9.12 15.35
CA GLN A 186 14.87 -9.53 16.36
C GLN A 186 14.30 -10.48 17.44
N TRP A 187 13.00 -10.80 17.42
CA TRP A 187 12.30 -11.43 18.55
C TRP A 187 11.68 -12.79 18.22
N LYS A 188 10.99 -12.89 17.08
CA LYS A 188 10.31 -14.05 16.49
C LYS A 188 10.85 -14.39 15.10
N GLY A 189 11.73 -13.57 14.53
CA GLY A 189 12.32 -13.81 13.21
C GLY A 189 12.94 -15.20 13.09
N GLU A 190 12.76 -15.81 11.93
CA GLU A 190 13.35 -17.10 11.65
C GLU A 190 14.86 -16.95 11.48
N SER A 191 15.62 -17.83 12.13
CA SER A 191 17.04 -18.01 11.83
C SER A 191 17.17 -18.98 10.66
N HIS A 192 17.80 -18.56 9.56
CA HIS A 192 17.95 -19.41 8.38
C HIS A 192 19.35 -19.31 7.79
N VAL A 193 19.90 -20.43 7.32
CA VAL A 193 21.29 -20.50 6.80
C VAL A 193 21.47 -19.68 5.51
N GLU A 194 20.43 -19.61 4.68
CA GLU A 194 20.40 -18.85 3.42
C GLU A 194 20.64 -17.35 3.59
N THR A 195 20.38 -16.79 4.78
CA THR A 195 20.69 -15.39 5.08
C THR A 195 22.19 -15.09 4.93
N TYR A 196 23.05 -16.03 5.32
CA TYR A 196 24.49 -15.94 5.12
C TYR A 196 24.84 -15.97 3.62
N THR A 197 24.23 -16.87 2.84
CA THR A 197 24.37 -16.92 1.38
C THR A 197 24.03 -15.56 0.76
N ARG A 198 22.85 -15.03 1.08
CA ARG A 198 22.35 -13.76 0.54
C ARG A 198 23.26 -12.58 0.94
N CYS A 199 23.66 -12.48 2.20
CA CYS A 199 24.55 -11.42 2.65
C CYS A 199 25.91 -11.47 1.92
N LEU A 200 26.50 -12.66 1.76
CA LEU A 200 27.76 -12.82 1.05
C LEU A 200 27.62 -12.47 -0.44
N GLN A 201 26.54 -12.89 -1.10
CA GLN A 201 26.24 -12.55 -2.50
C GLN A 201 26.00 -11.05 -2.71
N MET A 202 25.48 -10.33 -1.70
CA MET A 202 25.38 -8.87 -1.71
C MET A 202 26.72 -8.15 -1.47
N GLY A 203 27.82 -8.89 -1.31
CA GLY A 203 29.17 -8.35 -1.10
C GLY A 203 29.52 -8.08 0.35
N CYS A 204 28.71 -8.53 1.33
CA CYS A 204 29.02 -8.36 2.75
C CYS A 204 30.33 -9.10 3.12
N ARG A 205 31.20 -8.44 3.89
CA ARG A 205 32.55 -8.93 4.30
C ARG A 205 32.73 -9.02 5.82
N CYS A 206 31.69 -8.76 6.60
CA CYS A 206 31.65 -9.02 8.03
C CYS A 206 30.27 -9.56 8.42
N VAL A 207 30.20 -10.81 8.87
CA VAL A 207 28.96 -11.49 9.25
C VAL A 207 28.99 -11.92 10.71
N GLU A 208 27.82 -11.97 11.32
CA GLU A 208 27.64 -12.23 12.76
C GLU A 208 27.13 -13.63 13.05
N LEU A 209 27.65 -14.24 14.11
CA LEU A 209 27.28 -15.56 14.60
C LEU A 209 27.11 -15.50 16.13
N ASP A 210 25.87 -15.65 16.59
CA ASP A 210 25.54 -15.70 18.01
C ASP A 210 25.57 -17.16 18.48
N CYS A 211 26.70 -17.57 19.04
CA CYS A 211 26.98 -18.95 19.35
C CYS A 211 26.46 -19.33 20.74
N TRP A 212 25.51 -20.26 20.79
CA TRP A 212 24.91 -20.80 22.01
C TRP A 212 25.09 -22.32 22.12
N ASP A 213 25.12 -22.82 23.35
CA ASP A 213 25.23 -24.24 23.62
C ASP A 213 23.99 -24.99 23.11
N GLY A 214 24.19 -26.00 22.25
CA GLY A 214 23.10 -26.86 21.79
C GLY A 214 22.80 -28.02 22.74
N PRO A 215 21.56 -28.55 22.71
CA PRO A 215 21.10 -29.60 23.61
C PRO A 215 21.78 -30.96 23.37
N ASP A 216 22.32 -31.18 22.18
CA ASP A 216 23.09 -32.37 21.79
C ASP A 216 24.60 -32.22 22.06
N GLY A 217 25.01 -31.14 22.74
CA GLY A 217 26.41 -30.81 23.00
C GLY A 217 27.14 -30.19 21.81
N ARG A 218 26.43 -29.82 20.73
CA ARG A 218 26.99 -29.12 19.57
C ARG A 218 26.55 -27.66 19.54
N PRO A 219 27.41 -26.71 19.12
CA PRO A 219 27.05 -25.30 19.02
C PRO A 219 25.89 -25.04 18.06
N MET A 220 25.00 -24.12 18.46
CA MET A 220 23.91 -23.60 17.64
C MET A 220 24.04 -22.08 17.48
N ILE A 221 23.40 -21.53 16.44
CA ILE A 221 23.27 -20.09 16.21
C ILE A 221 21.81 -19.68 16.43
N THR A 222 21.59 -18.66 17.26
CA THR A 222 20.27 -18.10 17.57
C THR A 222 20.41 -16.79 18.35
N HIS A 223 19.38 -15.95 18.33
CA HIS A 223 19.36 -14.76 19.18
C HIS A 223 19.01 -15.16 20.62
N GLY A 224 19.93 -14.90 21.55
CA GLY A 224 19.80 -15.31 22.94
C GLY A 224 18.54 -14.79 23.61
N LYS A 225 17.89 -15.61 24.44
CA LYS A 225 16.70 -15.24 25.22
C LYS A 225 15.51 -14.71 24.39
N SER A 226 15.49 -15.01 23.08
CA SER A 226 14.40 -14.68 22.16
C SER A 226 13.61 -15.94 21.76
N LEU A 227 12.58 -15.75 20.92
CA LEU A 227 11.77 -16.81 20.32
C LEU A 227 12.22 -17.17 18.90
N THR A 228 13.37 -16.66 18.47
CA THR A 228 13.93 -16.94 17.14
C THR A 228 14.24 -18.44 17.01
N SER A 229 14.08 -18.98 15.80
CA SER A 229 14.44 -20.38 15.53
C SER A 229 15.97 -20.56 15.68
N ARG A 230 16.43 -21.81 15.76
CA ARG A 230 17.85 -22.14 15.98
C ARG A 230 18.39 -22.92 14.82
N ILE A 231 19.56 -22.55 14.33
CA ILE A 231 20.27 -23.28 13.26
C ILE A 231 21.56 -23.89 13.80
N LYS A 232 22.01 -24.98 13.17
CA LYS A 232 23.26 -25.64 13.59
C LYS A 232 24.44 -24.79 13.13
N ALA A 233 25.41 -24.60 14.03
CA ALA A 233 26.61 -23.87 13.65
C ALA A 233 27.42 -24.58 12.56
N SER A 234 27.36 -25.93 12.48
CA SER A 234 27.99 -26.70 11.40
C SER A 234 27.50 -26.29 10.02
N ASP A 235 26.20 -26.08 9.90
CA ASP A 235 25.53 -25.82 8.62
C ASP A 235 25.87 -24.39 8.20
N VAL A 236 25.84 -23.44 9.14
CA VAL A 236 26.30 -22.05 8.93
C VAL A 236 27.75 -21.99 8.45
N LEU A 237 28.67 -22.70 9.11
CA LEU A 237 30.09 -22.69 8.72
C LEU A 237 30.27 -23.29 7.31
N GLN A 238 29.52 -24.34 6.96
CA GLN A 238 29.57 -24.96 5.64
C GLN A 238 29.03 -24.02 4.55
N THR A 239 27.89 -23.36 4.79
CA THR A 239 27.33 -22.35 3.90
C THR A 239 28.30 -21.18 3.68
N ILE A 240 28.94 -20.69 4.74
CA ILE A 240 29.97 -19.65 4.61
C ILE A 240 31.15 -20.16 3.77
N LYS A 241 31.61 -21.40 3.99
CA LYS A 241 32.72 -21.98 3.21
C LYS A 241 32.40 -22.05 1.71
N GLU A 242 31.15 -22.35 1.37
CA GLU A 242 30.69 -22.47 -0.02
C GLU A 242 30.58 -21.10 -0.71
N HIS A 243 30.10 -20.07 0.00
CA HIS A 243 29.73 -18.79 -0.62
C HIS A 243 30.65 -17.61 -0.30
N ALA A 244 31.66 -17.77 0.57
CA ALA A 244 32.52 -16.67 1.01
C ALA A 244 33.17 -15.91 -0.15
N TRP A 245 33.49 -16.59 -1.26
CA TRP A 245 34.32 -16.04 -2.34
C TRP A 245 33.59 -15.86 -3.67
N ASP A 246 32.26 -16.06 -3.72
CA ASP A 246 31.48 -16.04 -4.98
C ASP A 246 31.55 -14.69 -5.71
N VAL A 247 31.52 -13.59 -4.94
CA VAL A 247 31.45 -12.22 -5.47
C VAL A 247 32.68 -11.37 -5.14
N SER A 248 33.52 -11.79 -4.20
CA SER A 248 34.67 -11.02 -3.72
C SER A 248 35.75 -11.91 -3.10
N ASP A 249 36.99 -11.72 -3.53
CA ASP A 249 38.18 -12.41 -2.99
C ASP A 249 38.74 -11.75 -1.71
N TYR A 250 38.23 -10.58 -1.31
CA TYR A 250 38.71 -9.82 -0.15
C TYR A 250 38.27 -10.46 1.18
N PRO A 251 39.03 -10.25 2.28
CA PRO A 251 38.84 -10.98 3.53
C PRO A 251 37.41 -10.94 4.08
N LEU A 252 37.03 -12.02 4.76
CA LEU A 252 35.76 -12.15 5.46
C LEU A 252 35.99 -12.18 6.97
N VAL A 253 35.28 -11.33 7.71
CA VAL A 253 35.31 -11.31 9.19
C VAL A 253 34.10 -12.07 9.73
N LEU A 254 34.33 -12.98 10.66
CA LEU A 254 33.29 -13.62 11.45
C LEU A 254 33.25 -12.96 12.84
N SER A 255 32.23 -12.15 13.09
CA SER A 255 31.91 -11.57 14.40
C SER A 255 31.23 -12.60 15.26
N LEU A 256 31.91 -13.11 16.28
CA LEU A 256 31.36 -14.14 17.17
C LEU A 256 30.83 -13.50 18.45
N GLU A 257 29.53 -13.61 18.69
CA GLU A 257 28.94 -13.39 20.00
C GLU A 257 28.90 -14.72 20.76
N ASN A 258 29.90 -14.94 21.61
CA ASN A 258 30.19 -16.26 22.16
C ASN A 258 29.58 -16.47 23.56
N HIS A 259 28.52 -17.29 23.62
CA HIS A 259 27.87 -17.76 24.85
C HIS A 259 28.10 -19.26 25.11
N LEU A 260 29.03 -19.88 24.39
CA LEU A 260 29.31 -21.31 24.51
C LEU A 260 30.03 -21.63 25.83
N SER A 261 29.76 -22.81 26.40
CA SER A 261 30.55 -23.37 27.48
C SER A 261 31.95 -23.78 26.99
N LEU A 262 32.92 -23.88 27.90
CA LEU A 262 34.31 -24.25 27.54
C LEU A 262 34.43 -25.54 26.70
N PRO A 263 33.67 -26.63 26.95
CA PRO A 263 33.68 -27.79 26.07
C PRO A 263 33.20 -27.48 24.65
N GLN A 264 32.08 -26.75 24.51
CA GLN A 264 31.54 -26.40 23.20
C GLN A 264 32.38 -25.34 22.49
N GLN A 265 33.06 -24.43 23.19
CA GLN A 265 34.05 -23.53 22.61
C GLN A 265 35.21 -24.29 21.96
N ARG A 266 35.72 -25.35 22.61
CA ARG A 266 36.77 -26.20 22.03
C ARG A 266 36.29 -26.94 20.79
N LEU A 267 35.06 -27.47 20.84
CA LEU A 267 34.44 -28.11 19.68
C LEU A 267 34.26 -27.11 18.53
N PHE A 268 33.73 -25.91 18.80
CA PHE A 268 33.54 -24.87 17.80
C PHE A 268 34.86 -24.41 17.17
N ALA A 269 35.92 -24.26 17.97
CA ALA A 269 37.26 -23.94 17.47
C ALA A 269 37.82 -25.04 16.54
N ASN A 270 37.55 -26.32 16.83
CA ASN A 270 37.92 -27.42 15.93
C ASN A 270 37.08 -27.38 14.64
N MET A 271 35.77 -27.14 14.73
CA MET A 271 34.90 -26.99 13.57
C MET A 271 35.39 -25.87 12.63
N LEU A 272 35.72 -24.69 13.18
CA LEU A 272 36.30 -23.58 12.39
C LEU A 272 37.57 -24.00 11.64
N LYS A 273 38.48 -24.72 12.31
CA LYS A 273 39.72 -25.22 11.70
C LYS A 273 39.47 -26.27 10.62
N GLU A 274 38.57 -27.22 10.87
CA GLU A 274 38.25 -28.30 9.95
C GLU A 274 37.53 -27.80 8.69
N THR A 275 36.59 -26.85 8.85
CA THR A 275 35.81 -26.30 7.74
C THR A 275 36.62 -25.33 6.88
N PHE A 276 37.34 -24.38 7.49
CA PHE A 276 38.00 -23.31 6.73
C PHE A 276 39.46 -23.60 6.38
N GLN A 277 40.15 -24.47 7.14
CA GLN A 277 41.51 -24.93 6.83
C GLN A 277 42.47 -23.77 6.55
N GLU A 278 43.16 -23.76 5.40
CA GLU A 278 44.12 -22.73 5.01
C GLU A 278 43.49 -21.34 4.82
N GLU A 279 42.18 -21.26 4.60
CA GLU A 279 41.47 -19.97 4.51
C GLU A 279 41.30 -19.34 5.89
N LEU A 280 41.38 -20.11 6.99
CA LEU A 280 41.32 -19.54 8.34
C LEU A 280 42.64 -18.85 8.70
N LEU A 281 42.58 -17.56 9.03
CA LEU A 281 43.75 -16.83 9.53
C LEU A 281 44.03 -17.26 10.98
N THR A 282 45.10 -18.04 11.17
CA THR A 282 45.49 -18.59 12.48
C THR A 282 46.76 -17.96 13.05
N GLU A 283 47.57 -17.32 12.20
CA GLU A 283 48.82 -16.65 12.56
C GLU A 283 48.82 -15.21 12.00
N GLN A 284 49.69 -14.36 12.54
CA GLN A 284 49.87 -13.01 12.01
C GLN A 284 50.45 -13.08 10.58
N VAL A 285 50.04 -12.15 9.72
CA VAL A 285 50.54 -12.08 8.34
C VAL A 285 52.00 -11.67 8.33
N ASP A 286 52.37 -10.73 9.19
CA ASP A 286 53.75 -10.29 9.42
C ASP A 286 53.98 -10.19 10.95
N PRO A 287 54.97 -10.91 11.52
CA PRO A 287 55.29 -10.83 12.95
C PRO A 287 55.71 -9.44 13.43
N ASP A 288 56.24 -8.61 12.53
CA ASP A 288 56.72 -7.26 12.81
C ASP A 288 55.69 -6.18 12.42
N GLU A 289 54.42 -6.56 12.21
CA GLU A 289 53.36 -5.65 11.79
C GLU A 289 53.13 -4.49 12.80
N THR A 290 53.27 -3.25 12.34
CA THR A 290 52.92 -2.05 13.12
C THR A 290 51.53 -1.50 12.79
N PHE A 291 50.91 -2.00 11.71
CA PHE A 291 49.58 -1.63 11.24
C PHE A 291 48.83 -2.90 10.82
N LEU A 292 47.49 -2.84 10.74
CA LEU A 292 46.69 -3.97 10.24
C LEU A 292 47.08 -4.29 8.78
N PRO A 293 47.11 -5.58 8.38
CA PRO A 293 47.38 -5.96 7.00
C PRO A 293 46.34 -5.38 6.02
N SER A 294 46.72 -5.23 4.75
CA SER A 294 45.83 -4.72 3.72
C SER A 294 44.82 -5.76 3.25
N PRO A 295 43.69 -5.34 2.64
CA PRO A 295 42.76 -6.26 2.00
C PRO A 295 43.45 -7.20 0.98
N ASN A 296 44.44 -6.71 0.22
CA ASN A 296 45.20 -7.54 -0.72
C ASN A 296 46.03 -8.63 -0.02
N GLN A 297 46.65 -8.32 1.12
CA GLN A 297 47.42 -9.29 1.90
C GLN A 297 46.54 -10.37 2.53
N LEU A 298 45.26 -10.06 2.77
CA LEU A 298 44.28 -10.93 3.42
C LEU A 298 43.30 -11.57 2.43
N LYS A 299 43.61 -11.58 1.12
CA LYS A 299 42.75 -12.22 0.12
C LYS A 299 42.51 -13.68 0.47
N ARG A 300 41.23 -14.07 0.39
CA ARG A 300 40.74 -15.41 0.72
C ARG A 300 41.09 -15.87 2.13
N LYS A 301 41.13 -14.92 3.08
CA LYS A 301 41.29 -15.20 4.51
C LYS A 301 40.04 -14.89 5.31
N ILE A 302 39.72 -15.80 6.21
CA ILE A 302 38.64 -15.70 7.20
C ILE A 302 39.25 -15.30 8.53
N ILE A 303 38.76 -14.19 9.09
CA ILE A 303 39.26 -13.56 10.31
C ILE A 303 38.22 -13.76 11.41
N ILE A 304 38.65 -14.25 12.58
CA ILE A 304 37.76 -14.44 13.72
C ILE A 304 37.84 -13.23 14.65
N LYS A 305 36.73 -12.50 14.79
CA LYS A 305 36.54 -11.46 15.81
C LYS A 305 35.85 -12.11 17.02
N ASN A 306 36.61 -12.35 18.09
CA ASN A 306 36.10 -12.88 19.36
C ASN A 306 36.91 -12.30 20.54
N LYS A 307 36.36 -12.37 21.76
CA LYS A 307 37.08 -11.99 23.00
C LYS A 307 38.35 -12.84 23.13
N LYS A 308 39.49 -12.17 23.39
CA LYS A 308 40.81 -12.80 23.51
C LYS A 308 41.30 -12.75 24.96
N LEU A 309 41.80 -13.88 25.47
CA LEU A 309 42.44 -13.95 26.78
C LEU A 309 43.73 -13.12 26.77
N GLN A 310 43.91 -12.23 27.75
CA GLN A 310 45.18 -11.51 27.95
C GLN A 310 46.26 -12.49 28.40
N ARG A 311 47.49 -12.34 27.87
CA ARG A 311 48.62 -13.25 28.14
C ARG A 311 49.12 -13.24 29.60
N ASP A 312 48.76 -12.22 30.39
CA ASP A 312 49.12 -12.10 31.81
C ASP A 312 47.86 -12.03 32.69
N TRP A 313 47.47 -13.16 33.27
CA TRP A 313 46.30 -13.27 34.14
C TRP A 313 46.59 -12.66 35.53
N LYS A 314 46.21 -11.39 35.73
CA LYS A 314 45.93 -10.85 37.05
C LYS A 314 44.49 -10.34 37.07
N TYR A 315 43.70 -10.89 37.98
CA TYR A 315 42.30 -10.57 38.25
C TYR A 315 42.14 -9.04 38.39
N TYR A 316 41.49 -8.42 37.40
CA TYR A 316 40.90 -7.09 37.55
C TYR A 316 39.42 -7.25 37.24
N GLU A 317 38.58 -7.03 38.26
CA GLU A 317 37.13 -6.89 38.10
C GLU A 317 36.87 -5.74 37.13
N ALA A 318 36.33 -6.07 35.95
CA ALA A 318 35.86 -5.07 35.01
C ALA A 318 34.57 -4.45 35.57
N LYS A 319 34.60 -3.14 35.81
CA LYS A 319 33.40 -2.33 36.03
C LYS A 319 32.49 -2.50 34.81
N GLN A 320 31.29 -3.04 35.05
CA GLN A 320 30.20 -3.04 34.08
C GLN A 320 29.85 -1.59 33.72
N TYR A 321 30.06 -1.22 32.47
CA TYR A 321 29.27 -0.17 31.83
C TYR A 321 28.04 -0.86 31.26
N VAL A 322 26.86 -0.44 31.72
CA VAL A 322 25.57 -0.92 31.25
C VAL A 322 25.20 -0.08 30.03
N ASP A 323 25.09 -0.73 28.88
CA ASP A 323 24.52 -0.15 27.67
C ASP A 323 22.98 -0.28 27.73
N ILE A 324 22.25 0.75 27.33
CA ILE A 324 20.81 0.94 27.65
C ILE A 324 19.86 0.19 26.69
N ALA A 325 20.39 -0.65 25.79
CA ALA A 325 19.59 -1.37 24.78
C ALA A 325 19.44 -2.89 25.04
N ASP A 326 19.97 -3.40 26.14
CA ASP A 326 20.14 -4.84 26.33
C ASP A 326 19.05 -5.44 27.24
N LEU A 327 18.14 -6.23 26.65
CA LEU A 327 17.17 -7.06 27.39
C LEU A 327 17.85 -8.26 28.09
N SER A 328 19.18 -8.32 28.12
CA SER A 328 19.95 -9.38 28.78
C SER A 328 19.68 -9.53 30.29
N GLY A 329 18.96 -8.58 30.92
CA GLY A 329 18.49 -8.59 32.31
C GLY A 329 17.16 -9.33 32.59
N GLU A 330 16.81 -10.35 31.81
CA GLU A 330 15.58 -11.13 32.06
C GLU A 330 15.66 -12.08 33.26
N LYS A 331 14.61 -12.09 34.09
CA LYS A 331 14.41 -13.03 35.21
C LYS A 331 13.61 -14.27 34.81
N LYS A 332 12.65 -14.14 33.86
CA LYS A 332 11.80 -15.26 33.43
C LYS A 332 11.13 -14.98 32.08
N GLN A 333 10.98 -16.02 31.26
CA GLN A 333 10.17 -16.01 30.04
C GLN A 333 9.29 -17.26 29.99
N GLY A 334 8.19 -17.20 29.24
CA GLY A 334 7.32 -18.36 29.04
C GLY A 334 6.02 -18.01 28.33
N THR A 335 5.06 -18.91 28.47
CA THR A 335 3.73 -18.76 27.90
C THR A 335 2.69 -18.64 29.01
N LEU A 336 1.82 -17.64 28.91
CA LEU A 336 0.67 -17.39 29.78
C LEU A 336 -0.59 -17.45 28.93
N HIS A 337 -1.65 -17.98 29.50
CA HIS A 337 -2.96 -17.86 28.89
C HIS A 337 -3.60 -16.60 29.48
N MET A 338 -3.92 -15.63 28.63
CA MET A 338 -4.68 -14.44 29.03
C MET A 338 -6.07 -14.54 28.44
N LYS A 339 -7.06 -14.36 29.31
CA LYS A 339 -8.46 -14.23 28.92
C LYS A 339 -8.84 -12.78 29.16
N TYR A 340 -9.04 -12.02 28.09
CA TYR A 340 -9.67 -10.71 28.25
C TYR A 340 -11.08 -10.91 28.80
N ALA A 341 -11.53 -10.01 29.65
CA ALA A 341 -12.84 -10.09 30.31
C ALA A 341 -14.04 -10.32 29.34
N THR A 342 -13.87 -10.05 28.05
CA THR A 342 -14.88 -10.19 26.99
C THR A 342 -14.70 -11.41 26.07
N GLU A 343 -13.61 -12.16 26.19
CA GLU A 343 -13.39 -13.36 25.38
C GLU A 343 -13.80 -14.61 26.17
N LYS A 344 -14.56 -15.53 25.56
CA LYS A 344 -14.91 -16.82 26.20
C LYS A 344 -13.75 -17.81 26.19
N THR A 345 -12.74 -17.58 25.37
CA THR A 345 -11.61 -18.48 25.14
C THR A 345 -10.34 -17.88 25.74
N TRP A 346 -9.54 -18.72 26.37
CA TRP A 346 -8.20 -18.37 26.79
C TRP A 346 -7.32 -18.25 25.55
N LYS A 347 -6.69 -17.09 25.35
CA LYS A 347 -5.70 -16.91 24.29
C LYS A 347 -4.33 -17.05 24.88
N GLU A 348 -3.46 -17.72 24.14
CA GLU A 348 -2.10 -17.97 24.55
C GLU A 348 -1.25 -16.72 24.23
N TYR A 349 -0.42 -16.29 25.18
CA TYR A 349 0.44 -15.12 25.11
C TYR A 349 1.84 -15.51 25.57
N ARG A 350 2.87 -15.16 24.81
CA ARG A 350 4.25 -15.28 25.29
C ARG A 350 4.61 -14.03 26.07
N PHE A 351 5.29 -14.19 27.20
CA PHE A 351 5.66 -13.10 28.08
C PHE A 351 7.13 -13.13 28.44
N ILE A 352 7.66 -11.95 28.76
CA ILE A 352 8.97 -11.74 29.33
C ILE A 352 8.84 -10.85 30.56
N LEU A 353 9.44 -11.30 31.65
CA LEU A 353 9.53 -10.56 32.90
C LEU A 353 10.99 -10.12 33.12
N THR A 354 11.18 -8.80 33.11
CA THR A 354 12.43 -8.16 33.51
C THR A 354 12.31 -7.63 34.95
N ASP A 355 13.37 -7.01 35.47
CA ASP A 355 13.33 -6.35 36.78
C ASP A 355 12.36 -5.16 36.84
N THR A 356 11.97 -4.60 35.70
CA THR A 356 11.26 -3.30 35.60
C THR A 356 10.01 -3.34 34.74
N TYR A 357 9.89 -4.32 33.84
CA TYR A 357 8.81 -4.41 32.86
C TYR A 357 8.27 -5.84 32.74
N PHE A 358 6.97 -5.93 32.51
CA PHE A 358 6.30 -7.15 32.08
C PHE A 358 5.82 -6.93 30.64
N CYS A 359 6.44 -7.64 29.71
CA CYS A 359 6.16 -7.54 28.28
C CYS A 359 5.40 -8.81 27.84
N PHE A 360 4.35 -8.67 27.03
CA PHE A 360 3.60 -9.81 26.50
C PHE A 360 3.17 -9.59 25.06
N THR A 361 3.11 -10.67 24.28
CA THR A 361 2.69 -10.66 22.86
C THR A 361 1.80 -11.88 22.60
N PRO A 362 0.76 -11.75 21.75
CA PRO A 362 -0.10 -12.89 21.41
C PRO A 362 0.71 -14.03 20.78
N PHE A 363 0.35 -15.27 21.14
CA PHE A 363 0.85 -16.50 20.53
C PHE A 363 0.19 -16.69 19.16
N ILE A 364 1.00 -16.70 18.12
CA ILE A 364 0.59 -17.03 16.76
C ILE A 364 1.21 -18.40 16.49
N PRO A 365 0.42 -19.47 16.30
CA PRO A 365 0.96 -20.80 16.06
C PRO A 365 1.72 -20.86 14.73
N ASP A 366 2.87 -21.54 14.72
CA ASP A 366 3.69 -21.83 13.54
C ASP A 366 3.00 -22.87 12.64
N THR A 367 1.84 -22.55 12.08
CA THR A 367 1.20 -23.26 10.96
C THR A 367 0.09 -22.40 10.39
N GLU A 368 0.44 -21.51 9.48
CA GLU A 368 -0.03 -21.55 8.10
C GLU A 368 1.17 -21.00 7.34
N GLU A 369 1.71 -21.80 6.43
CA GLU A 369 2.55 -21.28 5.36
C GLU A 369 1.83 -20.01 4.89
N GLU A 370 2.46 -18.83 5.00
CA GLU A 370 2.16 -17.80 4.02
C GLU A 370 2.46 -18.50 2.70
N GLU A 371 1.44 -19.13 2.09
CA GLU A 371 1.43 -19.31 0.66
C GLU A 371 1.75 -17.91 0.17
N GLU A 372 2.98 -17.71 -0.32
CA GLU A 372 3.27 -16.66 -1.26
C GLU A 372 2.17 -16.80 -2.30
N ILE A 373 1.09 -16.01 -2.16
CA ILE A 373 0.06 -15.92 -3.16
C ILE A 373 0.86 -15.52 -4.39
N PRO A 374 0.96 -16.39 -5.42
CA PRO A 374 1.78 -16.07 -6.57
C PRO A 374 1.28 -14.74 -7.11
N ASP A 375 2.18 -13.86 -7.52
CA ASP A 375 1.90 -12.57 -8.18
C ASP A 375 0.81 -12.66 -9.30
N ASN A 376 0.48 -13.88 -9.75
CA ASN A 376 -0.60 -14.19 -10.69
C ASN A 376 -2.04 -14.08 -10.14
N ASN A 377 -2.28 -14.04 -8.81
CA ASN A 377 -3.66 -13.92 -8.29
C ASN A 377 -4.23 -12.49 -8.35
N TYR A 378 -3.40 -11.51 -8.74
CA TYR A 378 -3.89 -10.20 -9.15
C TYR A 378 -4.73 -10.26 -10.44
N GLU A 379 -4.60 -11.29 -11.29
CA GLU A 379 -5.37 -11.37 -12.54
C GLU A 379 -6.82 -11.86 -12.29
N ASP A 380 -7.01 -12.89 -11.45
CA ASP A 380 -8.34 -13.52 -11.22
C ASP A 380 -9.35 -12.61 -10.48
N PHE A 381 -8.90 -11.68 -9.62
CA PHE A 381 -9.81 -10.84 -8.83
C PHE A 381 -10.47 -9.72 -9.66
N PHE A 382 -9.81 -9.27 -10.74
CA PHE A 382 -10.31 -8.22 -11.65
C PHE A 382 -10.96 -8.78 -12.92
N GLU A 383 -10.80 -10.07 -13.23
CA GLU A 383 -11.28 -10.71 -14.47
C GLU A 383 -12.80 -10.64 -14.70
N ASN A 384 -13.60 -10.45 -13.65
CA ASN A 384 -15.07 -10.55 -13.74
C ASN A 384 -15.83 -9.23 -13.59
N CYS A 385 -15.17 -8.07 -13.61
CA CYS A 385 -15.85 -6.78 -13.33
C CYS A 385 -16.27 -5.95 -14.55
N ASP A 386 -15.91 -6.34 -15.78
CA ASP A 386 -16.14 -5.54 -17.00
C ASP A 386 -16.90 -6.32 -18.11
N SER A 387 -17.65 -7.37 -17.73
CA SER A 387 -18.45 -8.17 -18.66
C SER A 387 -19.79 -7.55 -19.05
N ASP A 388 -20.29 -6.56 -18.31
CA ASP A 388 -21.65 -6.09 -18.52
C ASP A 388 -21.67 -4.83 -19.40
N GLU A 389 -22.31 -5.02 -20.55
CA GLU A 389 -22.54 -4.06 -21.61
C GLU A 389 -23.41 -2.88 -21.14
N GLU A 390 -22.84 -1.82 -20.57
CA GLU A 390 -23.49 -0.51 -20.58
C GLU A 390 -22.55 0.60 -21.06
N ASP A 391 -23.12 1.44 -21.92
CA ASP A 391 -22.51 2.50 -22.72
C ASP A 391 -21.84 3.55 -21.81
N ASP A 392 -20.50 3.53 -21.67
CA ASP A 392 -19.71 4.62 -21.08
C ASP A 392 -19.76 5.86 -22.00
N SER A 393 -20.93 6.49 -22.07
CA SER A 393 -21.02 7.91 -22.39
C SER A 393 -20.39 8.69 -21.23
N ASP A 394 -19.63 9.76 -21.51
CA ASP A 394 -19.00 10.66 -20.53
C ASP A 394 -20.04 11.42 -19.65
N GLU A 395 -21.08 10.76 -19.14
CA GLU A 395 -22.03 11.32 -18.20
C GLU A 395 -21.39 11.43 -16.82
N VAL A 396 -21.14 12.67 -16.39
CA VAL A 396 -20.57 13.04 -15.08
C VAL A 396 -21.37 12.45 -13.89
N ARG A 397 -22.65 12.12 -14.07
CA ARG A 397 -23.54 11.55 -13.04
C ARG A 397 -24.48 10.50 -13.66
N PRO A 398 -24.05 9.23 -13.80
CA PRO A 398 -24.89 8.19 -14.40
C PRO A 398 -26.12 7.95 -13.54
N LEU A 399 -27.26 7.66 -14.17
CA LEU A 399 -28.49 7.29 -13.48
C LEU A 399 -28.29 6.01 -12.63
N SER A 400 -27.50 5.06 -13.11
CA SER A 400 -27.21 3.79 -12.44
C SER A 400 -26.45 3.94 -11.11
N SER A 401 -25.68 5.03 -10.96
CA SER A 401 -24.96 5.41 -9.74
C SER A 401 -25.85 6.04 -8.67
N GLN A 402 -27.07 6.45 -9.02
CA GLN A 402 -27.95 7.16 -8.08
C GLN A 402 -28.67 6.17 -7.17
N LEU A 403 -28.44 6.27 -5.86
CA LEU A 403 -29.09 5.37 -4.90
C LEU A 403 -30.62 5.55 -4.85
N TRP A 404 -31.16 6.71 -5.22
CA TRP A 404 -32.61 6.92 -5.35
C TRP A 404 -33.22 6.31 -6.61
N TYR A 405 -32.41 5.73 -7.50
CA TYR A 405 -32.85 5.01 -8.69
C TYR A 405 -32.85 3.51 -8.44
N HIS A 406 -34.04 2.90 -8.47
CA HIS A 406 -34.28 1.50 -8.10
C HIS A 406 -34.33 0.54 -9.30
N GLY A 407 -34.06 1.02 -10.52
CA GLY A 407 -34.17 0.21 -11.74
C GLY A 407 -35.58 -0.39 -11.92
N ALA A 408 -35.66 -1.66 -12.29
CA ALA A 408 -36.90 -2.41 -12.51
C ALA A 408 -37.69 -2.69 -11.23
N LEU A 409 -38.30 -1.64 -10.65
CA LEU A 409 -39.18 -1.72 -9.49
C LEU A 409 -40.66 -1.60 -9.92
N ASP A 410 -41.49 -2.53 -9.46
CA ASP A 410 -42.92 -2.48 -9.72
C ASP A 410 -43.60 -1.33 -8.93
N ARG A 411 -44.86 -1.06 -9.27
CA ARG A 411 -45.59 0.06 -8.67
C ARG A 411 -45.96 -0.19 -7.21
N ASP A 412 -46.23 -1.44 -6.83
CA ASP A 412 -46.75 -1.79 -5.51
C ASP A 412 -45.63 -1.90 -4.47
N ALA A 413 -44.46 -2.41 -4.87
CA ALA A 413 -43.21 -2.35 -4.14
C ALA A 413 -42.77 -0.89 -3.92
N ALA A 414 -42.85 -0.04 -4.96
CA ALA A 414 -42.56 1.39 -4.82
C ALA A 414 -43.51 2.08 -3.83
N ASN A 415 -44.79 1.70 -3.79
CA ASN A 415 -45.72 2.21 -2.79
C ASN A 415 -45.30 1.77 -1.39
N THR A 416 -44.97 0.49 -1.22
CA THR A 416 -44.58 -0.09 0.07
C THR A 416 -43.35 0.62 0.63
N MET A 417 -42.27 0.75 -0.16
CA MET A 417 -41.05 1.45 0.26
C MET A 417 -41.30 2.92 0.63
N LEU A 418 -42.13 3.63 -0.14
CA LEU A 418 -42.47 5.03 0.17
C LEU A 418 -43.37 5.18 1.40
N PHE A 419 -44.18 4.16 1.72
CA PHE A 419 -44.99 4.12 2.94
C PHE A 419 -44.17 3.74 4.18
N GLU A 420 -43.19 2.85 4.04
CA GLU A 420 -42.23 2.53 5.11
C GLU A 420 -41.44 3.79 5.52
N GLU A 421 -41.05 4.61 4.54
CA GLU A 421 -40.31 5.87 4.73
C GLU A 421 -41.23 7.11 4.94
N GLN A 422 -42.50 6.91 5.30
CA GLN A 422 -43.47 8.01 5.45
C GLN A 422 -43.12 9.02 6.56
N CYS A 423 -42.25 8.63 7.49
CA CYS A 423 -41.76 9.49 8.59
C CYS A 423 -41.03 10.74 8.07
N HIS A 424 -40.47 10.67 6.86
CA HIS A 424 -39.78 11.79 6.21
C HIS A 424 -40.75 12.81 5.55
N GLY A 425 -42.05 12.50 5.52
CA GLY A 425 -43.10 13.42 5.13
C GLY A 425 -43.26 13.62 3.62
N ASN A 426 -43.94 14.71 3.24
CA ASN A 426 -44.18 15.06 1.83
C ASN A 426 -42.87 15.38 1.12
N GLY A 427 -42.69 14.83 -0.09
CA GLY A 427 -41.49 15.02 -0.89
C GLY A 427 -40.52 13.84 -0.88
N THR A 428 -40.77 12.84 -0.04
CA THR A 428 -40.06 11.55 -0.07
C THR A 428 -40.25 10.86 -1.41
N PHE A 429 -39.17 10.45 -2.09
CA PHE A 429 -39.23 10.04 -3.49
C PHE A 429 -38.25 8.93 -3.89
N LEU A 430 -38.57 8.26 -5.00
CA LEU A 430 -37.68 7.34 -5.71
C LEU A 430 -37.98 7.37 -7.22
N VAL A 431 -36.99 6.99 -8.04
CA VAL A 431 -37.14 6.83 -9.49
C VAL A 431 -37.02 5.35 -9.85
N ARG A 432 -37.84 4.89 -10.78
CA ARG A 432 -37.90 3.49 -11.21
C ARG A 432 -38.23 3.35 -12.69
N ASP A 433 -37.88 2.20 -13.24
CA ASP A 433 -38.26 1.79 -14.57
C ASP A 433 -39.73 1.39 -14.66
N ARG A 434 -40.25 1.57 -15.85
CA ARG A 434 -41.55 1.08 -16.30
C ARG A 434 -41.25 0.05 -17.37
N GLY A 435 -41.84 -1.14 -17.26
CA GLY A 435 -41.56 -2.31 -18.12
C GLY A 435 -41.78 -2.17 -19.65
N ARG A 436 -41.93 -0.96 -20.20
CA ARG A 436 -41.83 -0.65 -21.64
C ARG A 436 -40.78 0.44 -21.92
N GLY A 437 -39.66 0.44 -21.19
CA GLY A 437 -38.53 1.36 -21.41
C GLY A 437 -38.83 2.83 -21.09
N GLY A 438 -39.79 3.11 -20.20
CA GLY A 438 -40.08 4.46 -19.72
C GLY A 438 -39.71 4.61 -18.26
N LEU A 439 -39.50 5.83 -17.78
CA LEU A 439 -39.13 6.09 -16.38
C LEU A 439 -40.31 6.70 -15.61
N ALA A 440 -40.35 6.45 -14.30
CA ALA A 440 -41.37 6.99 -13.42
C ALA A 440 -40.78 7.51 -12.12
N LEU A 441 -41.15 8.75 -11.76
CA LEU A 441 -40.89 9.33 -10.45
C LEU A 441 -42.07 8.97 -9.52
N SER A 442 -41.79 8.26 -8.44
CA SER A 442 -42.77 7.94 -7.39
C SER A 442 -42.44 8.76 -6.15
N PHE A 443 -43.41 9.48 -5.59
CA PHE A 443 -43.16 10.38 -4.47
C PHE A 443 -44.39 10.49 -3.55
N PHE A 444 -44.14 10.77 -2.27
CA PHE A 444 -45.17 10.94 -1.27
C PHE A 444 -45.69 12.38 -1.26
N ALA A 445 -47.01 12.56 -1.43
CA ALA A 445 -47.65 13.86 -1.39
C ALA A 445 -49.08 13.76 -0.86
N ASN A 446 -49.46 14.71 0.01
CA ASN A 446 -50.80 14.81 0.58
C ASN A 446 -51.28 13.49 1.23
N GLY A 447 -50.37 12.78 1.92
CA GLY A 447 -50.67 11.52 2.61
C GLY A 447 -50.87 10.30 1.69
N ARG A 448 -50.48 10.39 0.41
CA ARG A 448 -50.57 9.29 -0.56
C ARG A 448 -49.35 9.25 -1.47
N VAL A 449 -49.03 8.07 -1.98
CA VAL A 449 -48.00 7.91 -3.01
C VAL A 449 -48.56 8.34 -4.37
N THR A 450 -47.87 9.26 -5.03
CA THR A 450 -48.17 9.76 -6.36
C THR A 450 -47.07 9.32 -7.33
N HIS A 451 -47.46 8.89 -8.53
CA HIS A 451 -46.51 8.55 -9.59
C HIS A 451 -46.67 9.52 -10.76
N SER A 452 -45.54 10.05 -11.21
CA SER A 452 -45.40 10.88 -12.40
C SER A 452 -44.58 10.12 -13.45
N ILE A 453 -45.04 10.12 -14.69
CA ILE A 453 -44.30 9.53 -15.80
C ILE A 453 -43.26 10.55 -16.25
N ILE A 454 -42.00 10.12 -16.34
CA ILE A 454 -40.91 10.90 -16.90
C ILE A 454 -40.95 10.72 -18.41
N GLN A 455 -41.24 11.79 -19.14
CA GLN A 455 -41.23 11.78 -20.59
C GLN A 455 -39.80 11.93 -21.09
N GLN A 456 -39.42 11.12 -22.07
CA GLN A 456 -38.11 11.16 -22.70
C GLN A 456 -38.26 11.54 -24.17
N ARG A 457 -37.38 12.41 -24.66
CA ARG A 457 -37.33 12.83 -26.07
C ARG A 457 -35.89 13.03 -26.52
N ASP A 458 -35.56 12.55 -27.72
CA ASP A 458 -34.27 12.83 -28.34
C ASP A 458 -34.31 14.19 -29.05
N ASP A 459 -33.25 14.99 -28.87
CA ASP A 459 -33.17 16.36 -29.41
C ASP A 459 -32.70 16.43 -30.89
N GLY A 460 -32.57 15.27 -31.55
CA GLY A 460 -32.13 15.17 -32.94
C GLY A 460 -30.61 15.28 -33.15
N GLN A 461 -29.83 15.60 -32.11
CA GLN A 461 -28.36 15.57 -32.11
C GLN A 461 -27.79 14.34 -31.38
N GLY A 462 -28.66 13.46 -30.89
CA GLY A 462 -28.30 12.24 -30.16
C GLY A 462 -28.34 12.40 -28.64
N HIS A 463 -28.74 13.56 -28.09
CA HIS A 463 -28.89 13.75 -26.66
C HIS A 463 -30.34 13.51 -26.21
N LYS A 464 -30.49 12.73 -25.13
CA LYS A 464 -31.78 12.46 -24.49
C LYS A 464 -32.16 13.63 -23.58
N ARG A 465 -33.41 14.09 -23.64
CA ARG A 465 -33.98 15.07 -22.71
C ARG A 465 -35.15 14.48 -21.94
N TYR A 466 -35.29 14.91 -20.69
CA TYR A 466 -36.27 14.38 -19.74
C TYR A 466 -37.21 15.48 -19.24
N LEU A 467 -38.51 15.18 -19.16
CA LEU A 467 -39.55 16.07 -18.66
C LEU A 467 -40.34 15.35 -17.55
N ILE A 468 -40.43 15.98 -16.39
CA ILE A 468 -41.22 15.51 -15.25
C ILE A 468 -42.39 16.48 -15.06
N GLY A 469 -43.62 16.01 -15.26
CA GLY A 469 -44.80 16.90 -15.24
C GLY A 469 -44.87 17.79 -16.51
N ASN A 470 -45.24 19.07 -16.36
CA ASN A 470 -45.61 19.94 -17.49
C ASN A 470 -44.79 21.25 -17.59
N GLU A 471 -43.59 21.32 -16.99
CA GLU A 471 -42.95 22.63 -16.78
C GLU A 471 -41.62 22.81 -17.54
N ILE A 472 -40.62 21.91 -17.43
CA ILE A 472 -39.27 22.14 -18.00
C ILE A 472 -38.61 20.83 -18.48
N TRP A 473 -37.92 20.90 -19.63
CA TRP A 473 -37.06 19.81 -20.13
C TRP A 473 -35.64 19.93 -19.58
N HIS A 474 -35.11 18.82 -19.06
CA HIS A 474 -33.77 18.69 -18.49
C HIS A 474 -32.88 17.79 -19.35
N ASN A 475 -31.56 17.96 -19.24
CA ASN A 475 -30.57 17.20 -20.01
C ASN A 475 -30.28 15.82 -19.40
N SER A 476 -30.47 15.68 -18.08
CA SER A 476 -30.35 14.40 -17.37
C SER A 476 -31.45 14.28 -16.31
N ILE A 477 -31.72 13.05 -15.86
CA ILE A 477 -32.67 12.81 -14.75
C ILE A 477 -32.12 13.34 -13.42
N PRO A 478 -30.84 13.14 -13.06
CA PRO A 478 -30.27 13.76 -11.86
C PRO A 478 -30.47 15.28 -11.83
N ASP A 479 -30.24 15.99 -12.94
CA ASP A 479 -30.46 17.44 -13.01
C ASP A 479 -31.94 17.82 -12.82
N ALA A 480 -32.87 16.98 -13.31
CA ALA A 480 -34.30 17.18 -13.11
C ALA A 480 -34.68 17.02 -11.63
N ILE A 481 -34.13 16.00 -10.95
CA ILE A 481 -34.34 15.78 -9.52
C ILE A 481 -33.79 16.95 -8.72
N ASP A 482 -32.55 17.39 -8.98
CA ASP A 482 -31.93 18.56 -8.32
C ASP A 482 -32.79 19.82 -8.49
N TYR A 483 -33.37 20.03 -9.68
CA TYR A 483 -34.28 21.14 -9.93
C TYR A 483 -35.54 21.08 -9.05
N TYR A 484 -36.20 19.92 -8.95
CA TYR A 484 -37.42 19.74 -8.17
C TYR A 484 -37.19 19.57 -6.66
N ARG A 485 -35.95 19.43 -6.20
CA ARG A 485 -35.60 19.62 -4.79
C ARG A 485 -35.77 21.07 -4.34
N ILE A 486 -35.55 22.00 -5.26
CA ILE A 486 -35.62 23.46 -5.01
C ILE A 486 -36.99 24.02 -5.43
N HIS A 487 -37.49 23.59 -6.59
CA HIS A 487 -38.72 24.10 -7.19
C HIS A 487 -39.89 23.14 -6.95
N LYS A 488 -41.07 23.70 -6.67
CA LYS A 488 -42.28 22.90 -6.43
C LYS A 488 -42.70 22.15 -7.69
N LEU A 489 -42.67 20.83 -7.64
CA LEU A 489 -43.29 19.99 -8.65
C LEU A 489 -44.82 20.16 -8.54
N THR A 490 -45.43 20.80 -9.54
CA THR A 490 -46.89 20.97 -9.59
C THR A 490 -47.54 19.96 -10.53
N TYR A 491 -48.55 19.27 -10.04
CA TYR A 491 -49.37 18.34 -10.81
C TYR A 491 -50.83 18.77 -10.74
N LYS A 492 -51.19 19.71 -11.62
CA LYS A 492 -52.48 20.41 -11.62
C LYS A 492 -53.69 19.47 -11.67
N GLU A 493 -53.58 18.35 -12.36
CA GLU A 493 -54.66 17.34 -12.47
C GLU A 493 -54.95 16.59 -11.16
N LYS A 494 -53.99 16.55 -10.22
CA LYS A 494 -54.13 15.82 -8.94
C LYS A 494 -54.06 16.72 -7.71
N GLY A 495 -53.99 18.05 -7.89
CA GLY A 495 -53.90 19.01 -6.78
C GLY A 495 -52.62 18.87 -5.94
N VAL A 496 -51.53 18.39 -6.55
CA VAL A 496 -50.26 18.12 -5.86
C VAL A 496 -49.27 19.26 -6.12
N SER A 497 -48.65 19.78 -5.07
CA SER A 497 -47.55 20.75 -5.13
C SER A 497 -46.56 20.44 -4.02
N VAL A 498 -45.39 19.90 -4.38
CA VAL A 498 -44.40 19.40 -3.41
C VAL A 498 -42.98 19.61 -3.93
N ASN A 499 -42.02 19.84 -3.03
CA ASN A 499 -40.60 19.76 -3.35
C ASN A 499 -40.12 18.33 -3.07
N LEU A 500 -39.20 17.81 -3.88
CA LEU A 500 -38.53 16.56 -3.57
C LEU A 500 -37.58 16.80 -2.38
N THR A 501 -37.71 16.02 -1.32
CA THR A 501 -36.98 16.26 -0.06
C THR A 501 -36.09 15.07 0.27
N TYR A 502 -36.68 13.91 0.54
CA TYR A 502 -35.96 12.73 1.00
C TYR A 502 -35.84 11.65 -0.08
N PRO A 503 -34.63 11.33 -0.56
CA PRO A 503 -34.42 10.22 -1.49
C PRO A 503 -34.49 8.87 -0.77
N VAL A 504 -35.42 7.99 -1.18
CA VAL A 504 -35.45 6.60 -0.72
C VAL A 504 -34.35 5.83 -1.45
N LYS A 505 -33.33 5.39 -0.71
CA LYS A 505 -32.16 4.68 -1.25
C LYS A 505 -32.49 3.21 -1.57
N ARG A 506 -31.95 2.68 -2.67
CA ARG A 506 -32.03 1.26 -3.01
C ARG A 506 -31.16 0.44 -2.08
N LYS A 507 -31.59 -0.79 -1.78
CA LYS A 507 -30.78 -1.77 -1.06
C LYS A 507 -29.77 -2.41 -2.03
N LEU A 508 -28.51 -2.45 -1.64
CA LEU A 508 -27.36 -2.96 -2.38
C LEU A 508 -26.87 -4.33 -1.89
N GLY A 509 -27.53 -4.91 -0.89
CA GLY A 509 -27.32 -6.29 -0.44
C GLY A 509 -26.31 -6.44 0.70
N PHE A 510 -25.75 -5.34 1.20
CA PHE A 510 -24.86 -5.34 2.37
C PHE A 510 -25.52 -4.70 3.61
N GLU A 511 -26.75 -4.20 3.49
CA GLU A 511 -27.39 -3.44 4.57
C GLU A 511 -27.69 -4.26 5.83
N ASP A 512 -27.77 -5.59 5.69
CA ASP A 512 -28.00 -6.53 6.80
C ASP A 512 -26.69 -7.06 7.42
N GLU A 513 -25.53 -6.60 6.93
CA GLU A 513 -24.23 -7.02 7.40
C GLU A 513 -23.86 -6.39 8.74
N VAL A 514 -23.23 -7.18 9.63
CA VAL A 514 -22.88 -6.78 11.00
C VAL A 514 -21.88 -5.62 11.09
N TRP A 515 -21.09 -5.39 10.05
CA TRP A 515 -20.13 -4.28 9.97
C TRP A 515 -20.78 -2.99 9.45
N TYR A 516 -21.99 -3.03 8.88
CA TYR A 516 -22.66 -1.85 8.34
C TYR A 516 -23.62 -1.25 9.37
N ARG A 517 -23.54 0.07 9.58
CA ARG A 517 -24.45 0.82 10.46
C ARG A 517 -25.10 1.96 9.70
N SER A 518 -26.41 1.86 9.50
CA SER A 518 -27.19 2.79 8.66
C SER A 518 -27.53 4.13 9.33
N ASP A 519 -27.49 4.19 10.67
CA ASP A 519 -27.90 5.32 11.50
C ASP A 519 -26.73 5.97 12.28
N THR A 520 -25.50 5.63 11.90
CA THR A 520 -24.29 6.09 12.60
C THR A 520 -23.60 7.22 11.82
N ASP A 521 -23.47 8.38 12.44
CA ASP A 521 -22.66 9.49 11.91
C ASP A 521 -21.18 9.36 12.29
N ARG A 522 -20.34 10.30 11.85
CA ARG A 522 -18.90 10.27 12.13
C ARG A 522 -18.59 10.27 13.62
N LEU A 523 -19.21 11.16 14.39
CA LEU A 523 -18.93 11.32 15.82
C LEU A 523 -19.37 10.09 16.60
N SER A 524 -20.54 9.56 16.28
CA SER A 524 -21.07 8.32 16.87
C SER A 524 -20.19 7.12 16.53
N ALA A 525 -19.66 7.05 15.30
CA ALA A 525 -18.69 6.01 14.92
C ALA A 525 -17.37 6.14 15.69
N GLU A 526 -16.86 7.35 15.85
CA GLU A 526 -15.65 7.58 16.64
C GLU A 526 -15.85 7.19 18.10
N ASP A 527 -16.97 7.60 18.71
CA ASP A 527 -17.30 7.28 20.10
C ASP A 527 -17.53 5.78 20.31
N PHE A 528 -18.15 5.12 19.33
CA PHE A 528 -18.33 3.68 19.34
C PHE A 528 -16.99 2.94 19.22
N LEU A 529 -16.12 3.33 18.29
CA LEU A 529 -14.80 2.74 18.14
C LEU A 529 -13.86 3.06 19.32
N LYS A 530 -14.00 4.23 19.96
CA LYS A 530 -13.30 4.60 21.21
C LYS A 530 -13.63 3.63 22.34
N SER A 531 -14.88 3.17 22.41
CA SER A 531 -15.33 2.20 23.43
C SER A 531 -14.83 0.76 23.23
N ILE A 532 -14.18 0.47 22.10
CA ILE A 532 -13.65 -0.85 21.77
C ILE A 532 -12.11 -0.79 21.68
N PRO A 533 -11.36 -1.21 22.71
CA PRO A 533 -9.89 -1.10 22.75
C PRO A 533 -9.21 -2.25 21.98
N LEU A 534 -9.56 -2.41 20.70
CA LEU A 534 -8.99 -3.43 19.82
C LEU A 534 -8.62 -2.80 18.48
N ASP A 535 -7.43 -3.12 18.00
CA ASP A 535 -6.93 -2.65 16.71
C ASP A 535 -7.46 -3.50 15.55
N GLY A 536 -7.66 -2.85 14.41
CA GLY A 536 -8.26 -3.44 13.22
C GLY A 536 -9.79 -3.50 13.25
N VAL A 537 -10.42 -3.04 14.34
CA VAL A 537 -11.89 -2.97 14.46
C VAL A 537 -12.41 -1.88 13.54
N PHE A 538 -13.42 -2.24 12.74
CA PHE A 538 -13.97 -1.33 11.74
C PHE A 538 -15.49 -1.37 11.66
N LEU A 539 -16.06 -0.31 11.10
CA LEU A 539 -17.45 -0.26 10.68
C LEU A 539 -17.58 0.55 9.38
N VAL A 540 -18.59 0.24 8.59
CA VAL A 540 -18.99 1.03 7.42
C VAL A 540 -20.27 1.77 7.74
N ARG A 541 -20.33 3.04 7.39
CA ARG A 541 -21.48 3.91 7.62
C ARG A 541 -21.79 4.76 6.39
N PRO A 542 -23.04 5.26 6.22
CA PRO A 542 -23.33 6.23 5.18
C PRO A 542 -22.53 7.53 5.41
N SER A 543 -22.12 8.16 4.30
CA SER A 543 -21.54 9.51 4.33
C SER A 543 -22.66 10.56 4.32
N SER A 544 -22.31 11.77 4.77
CA SER A 544 -23.10 12.98 4.59
C SER A 544 -23.24 13.38 3.11
N VAL A 545 -22.35 12.88 2.25
CA VAL A 545 -22.39 13.09 0.79
C VAL A 545 -23.19 11.97 0.12
N GLU A 546 -24.13 12.32 -0.77
CA GLU A 546 -24.93 11.33 -1.52
C GLU A 546 -24.04 10.43 -2.39
N ASN A 547 -24.35 9.13 -2.44
CA ASN A 547 -23.59 8.08 -3.15
C ASN A 547 -22.18 7.82 -2.60
N PHE A 548 -21.85 8.32 -1.40
CA PHE A 548 -20.63 7.96 -0.69
C PHE A 548 -20.91 7.20 0.61
N PHE A 549 -19.96 6.37 1.00
CA PHE A 549 -19.89 5.66 2.26
C PHE A 549 -18.57 5.99 2.95
N SER A 550 -18.50 5.77 4.27
CA SER A 550 -17.28 5.95 5.05
C SER A 550 -16.96 4.67 5.80
N LEU A 551 -15.76 4.13 5.56
CA LEU A 551 -15.16 3.06 6.35
C LEU A 551 -14.37 3.68 7.50
N SER A 552 -14.80 3.43 8.72
CA SER A 552 -14.14 3.93 9.93
C SER A 552 -13.38 2.78 10.58
N LEU A 553 -12.09 2.96 10.82
CA LEU A 553 -11.16 1.94 11.29
C LEU A 553 -10.38 2.44 12.51
N ARG A 554 -10.30 1.64 13.57
CA ARG A 554 -9.42 1.87 14.71
C ARG A 554 -8.09 1.15 14.53
N TYR A 555 -6.98 1.85 14.66
CA TYR A 555 -5.64 1.28 14.58
C TYR A 555 -4.63 2.14 15.35
N HIS A 556 -3.77 1.53 16.19
CA HIS A 556 -2.72 2.22 16.96
C HIS A 556 -3.23 3.44 17.74
N HIS A 557 -4.33 3.29 18.48
CA HIS A 557 -4.96 4.37 19.24
C HIS A 557 -5.38 5.59 18.40
N ARG A 558 -5.67 5.38 17.10
CA ARG A 558 -6.26 6.37 16.20
C ARG A 558 -7.48 5.79 15.51
N ILE A 559 -8.39 6.66 15.09
CA ILE A 559 -9.54 6.30 14.26
C ILE A 559 -9.40 7.01 12.93
N SER A 560 -9.28 6.25 11.86
CA SER A 560 -9.15 6.75 10.49
C SER A 560 -10.47 6.54 9.74
N HIS A 561 -10.81 7.48 8.87
CA HIS A 561 -12.00 7.40 8.03
C HIS A 561 -11.59 7.41 6.55
N TYR A 562 -12.05 6.40 5.81
CA TYR A 562 -11.79 6.21 4.38
C TYR A 562 -13.09 6.35 3.60
N GLN A 563 -13.06 7.16 2.55
CA GLN A 563 -14.24 7.44 1.74
C GLN A 563 -14.38 6.41 0.62
N ILE A 564 -15.59 5.87 0.45
CA ILE A 564 -15.93 4.89 -0.58
C ILE A 564 -16.99 5.53 -1.48
N GLU A 565 -16.66 5.73 -2.75
CA GLU A 565 -17.59 6.24 -3.76
C GLU A 565 -18.38 5.07 -4.38
N PHE A 566 -19.69 5.25 -4.57
CA PHE A 566 -20.50 4.33 -5.35
C PHE A 566 -20.80 4.92 -6.74
N ASN A 567 -20.16 4.37 -7.76
CA ASN A 567 -20.25 4.87 -9.13
C ASN A 567 -20.25 3.73 -10.16
N HIS A 568 -21.08 3.83 -11.20
CA HIS A 568 -21.30 2.81 -12.23
C HIS A 568 -21.56 1.41 -11.63
N ASN A 569 -22.36 1.36 -10.56
CA ASN A 569 -22.67 0.14 -9.82
C ASN A 569 -21.44 -0.58 -9.21
N LYS A 570 -20.35 0.16 -8.98
CA LYS A 570 -19.12 -0.31 -8.34
C LYS A 570 -18.76 0.57 -7.15
N PHE A 571 -18.04 0.01 -6.19
CA PHE A 571 -17.49 0.70 -5.02
C PHE A 571 -16.03 1.04 -5.28
N ILE A 572 -15.68 2.31 -5.13
CA ILE A 572 -14.36 2.85 -5.42
C ILE A 572 -13.75 3.40 -4.14
N ILE A 573 -12.54 2.96 -3.81
CA ILE A 573 -11.77 3.45 -2.65
C ILE A 573 -10.32 3.67 -3.10
N GLY A 574 -9.84 4.92 -3.06
CA GLY A 574 -8.57 5.30 -3.70
C GLY A 574 -8.58 4.96 -5.20
N THR A 575 -7.65 4.11 -5.64
CA THR A 575 -7.57 3.59 -7.02
C THR A 575 -8.29 2.25 -7.22
N PHE A 576 -8.76 1.62 -6.15
CA PHE A 576 -9.35 0.29 -6.20
C PHE A 576 -10.83 0.37 -6.56
N ARG A 577 -11.30 -0.58 -7.38
CA ARG A 577 -12.70 -0.70 -7.82
C ARG A 577 -13.23 -2.09 -7.53
N PHE A 578 -14.34 -2.18 -6.82
CA PHE A 578 -14.97 -3.44 -6.39
C PHE A 578 -16.42 -3.51 -6.86
N PRO A 579 -16.93 -4.69 -7.25
CA PRO A 579 -18.32 -4.84 -7.70
C PRO A 579 -19.32 -4.83 -6.53
N THR A 580 -18.88 -5.22 -5.32
CA THR A 580 -19.73 -5.22 -4.12
C THR A 580 -18.94 -4.75 -2.90
N MET A 581 -19.64 -4.18 -1.91
CA MET A 581 -19.03 -3.74 -0.65
C MET A 581 -18.43 -4.93 0.11
N ASN A 582 -19.06 -6.10 0.10
CA ASN A 582 -18.51 -7.30 0.74
C ASN A 582 -17.13 -7.68 0.15
N LYS A 583 -16.95 -7.63 -1.18
CA LYS A 583 -15.65 -7.93 -1.78
C LYS A 583 -14.58 -6.90 -1.41
N LEU A 584 -14.96 -5.62 -1.28
CA LEU A 584 -14.07 -4.57 -0.79
C LEU A 584 -13.60 -4.91 0.64
N ILE A 585 -14.53 -5.27 1.53
CA ILE A 585 -14.20 -5.61 2.92
C ILE A 585 -13.34 -6.87 3.01
N GLU A 586 -13.70 -7.95 2.32
CA GLU A 586 -12.91 -9.19 2.30
C GLU A 586 -11.50 -8.96 1.76
N TYR A 587 -11.34 -8.10 0.75
CA TYR A 587 -10.03 -7.73 0.23
C TYR A 587 -9.15 -7.07 1.30
N PHE A 588 -9.66 -6.06 2.01
CA PHE A 588 -8.92 -5.34 3.05
C PHE A 588 -8.83 -6.05 4.41
N LYS A 589 -9.46 -7.23 4.56
CA LYS A 589 -9.12 -8.16 5.65
C LYS A 589 -7.77 -8.83 5.41
N CYS A 590 -7.49 -9.18 4.16
CA CYS A 590 -6.24 -9.86 3.79
C CYS A 590 -5.13 -8.87 3.42
N HIS A 591 -5.47 -7.67 2.95
CA HIS A 591 -4.52 -6.66 2.49
C HIS A 591 -4.55 -5.41 3.39
N PRO A 592 -3.39 -4.81 3.71
CA PRO A 592 -3.37 -3.58 4.49
C PRO A 592 -4.02 -2.42 3.72
N LEU A 593 -4.83 -1.65 4.43
CA LEU A 593 -5.51 -0.45 3.97
C LEU A 593 -4.59 0.78 4.04
N TYR A 594 -3.72 0.85 5.04
CA TYR A 594 -2.68 1.87 5.20
C TYR A 594 -1.57 1.31 6.08
N GLU A 595 -0.30 1.45 5.69
CA GLU A 595 0.86 0.81 6.35
C GLU A 595 0.63 -0.70 6.60
N THR A 596 0.46 -1.09 7.85
CA THR A 596 0.19 -2.46 8.32
C THR A 596 -1.25 -2.65 8.83
N ALA A 597 -2.11 -1.63 8.71
CA ALA A 597 -3.48 -1.65 9.20
C ALA A 597 -4.38 -2.52 8.31
N ARG A 598 -4.93 -3.60 8.87
CA ARG A 598 -5.88 -4.51 8.20
C ARG A 598 -7.24 -4.48 8.89
N LEU A 599 -8.30 -4.81 8.15
CA LEU A 599 -9.62 -5.03 8.74
C LEU A 599 -9.60 -6.36 9.48
N THR A 600 -9.70 -6.36 10.81
CA THR A 600 -9.67 -7.61 11.59
C THR A 600 -11.08 -8.12 11.87
N GLN A 601 -11.94 -7.27 12.44
CA GLN A 601 -13.29 -7.67 12.83
C GLN A 601 -14.30 -6.50 12.84
N PRO A 602 -15.59 -6.79 12.60
CA PRO A 602 -16.66 -5.79 12.65
C PRO A 602 -16.85 -5.23 14.07
N ALA A 603 -17.13 -3.94 14.17
CA ALA A 603 -17.48 -3.30 15.43
C ALA A 603 -18.93 -3.66 15.85
N THR A 604 -19.07 -4.61 16.78
CA THR A 604 -20.37 -5.06 17.31
C THR A 604 -20.61 -4.56 18.74
N GLU A 605 -21.87 -4.46 19.16
CA GLU A 605 -22.22 -4.05 20.54
C GLU A 605 -21.70 -5.04 21.59
N GLU A 606 -21.51 -6.31 21.21
CA GLU A 606 -20.91 -7.34 22.08
C GLU A 606 -19.45 -7.05 22.45
N LEU A 607 -18.74 -6.30 21.61
CA LEU A 607 -17.34 -5.92 21.83
C LEU A 607 -17.19 -4.64 22.64
N GLN A 608 -18.29 -3.92 22.88
CA GLN A 608 -18.31 -2.69 23.66
C GLN A 608 -18.01 -3.02 25.13
N LYS A 609 -17.00 -2.35 25.70
CA LYS A 609 -16.71 -2.41 27.14
C LYS A 609 -17.15 -1.09 27.79
N ASP A 610 -17.54 -1.13 29.06
CA ASP A 610 -17.96 0.05 29.85
C ASP A 610 -16.80 1.05 30.17
N GLY A 611 -15.70 1.02 29.40
CA GLY A 611 -14.54 1.89 29.58
C GLY A 611 -14.21 2.68 28.31
N ILE A 612 -14.18 4.00 28.42
CA ILE A 612 -13.72 4.91 27.35
C ILE A 612 -12.19 5.04 27.46
N ASP A 613 -11.48 4.70 26.39
CA ASP A 613 -10.04 4.96 26.27
C ASP A 613 -9.81 6.48 26.16
N LYS A 614 -9.26 7.08 27.24
CA LYS A 614 -9.04 8.53 27.35
C LYS A 614 -7.74 9.00 26.70
N ASP A 615 -6.86 8.08 26.32
CA ASP A 615 -5.54 8.37 25.75
C ASP A 615 -5.57 8.37 24.20
N LEU A 616 -6.77 8.32 23.60
CA LEU A 616 -6.96 8.35 22.15
C LEU A 616 -6.67 9.75 21.59
N TYR A 617 -5.76 9.85 20.63
CA TYR A 617 -5.61 11.06 19.84
C TYR A 617 -6.78 11.14 18.85
N PRO A 618 -7.64 12.18 18.89
CA PRO A 618 -8.53 12.43 17.77
C PRO A 618 -7.67 12.54 16.52
N ALA A 619 -8.12 11.93 15.42
CA ALA A 619 -7.45 12.13 14.14
C ALA A 619 -7.24 13.63 13.94
N LEU A 620 -6.03 14.04 13.55
CA LEU A 620 -5.87 15.30 12.82
C LEU A 620 -6.96 15.27 11.73
N ASP A 621 -7.73 16.33 11.54
CA ASP A 621 -8.98 16.45 10.76
C ASP A 621 -8.96 15.93 9.28
N LEU A 622 -7.95 15.19 8.87
CA LEU A 622 -7.75 14.62 7.54
C LEU A 622 -8.42 13.25 7.38
N TYR A 623 -9.16 13.12 6.28
CA TYR A 623 -9.44 11.82 5.68
C TYR A 623 -8.13 11.21 5.16
N CYS A 624 -7.91 9.94 5.47
CA CYS A 624 -6.74 9.21 4.99
C CYS A 624 -7.04 8.63 3.61
N ASP A 625 -6.29 9.04 2.59
CA ASP A 625 -6.18 8.24 1.37
C ASP A 625 -5.23 7.06 1.65
N ILE A 626 -5.49 5.91 1.03
CA ILE A 626 -4.75 4.65 1.23
C ILE A 626 -3.25 4.83 0.93
N GLN A 627 -2.89 5.87 0.17
CA GLN A 627 -1.52 6.16 -0.26
C GLN A 627 -0.85 7.36 0.44
N GLY A 628 -1.44 7.92 1.50
CA GLY A 628 -0.81 8.96 2.31
C GLY A 628 -0.89 10.36 1.71
N GLY A 629 -1.64 11.25 2.39
CA GLY A 629 -1.81 12.65 2.03
C GLY A 629 -3.27 12.98 1.72
N GLY A 630 -3.88 13.88 2.49
CA GLY A 630 -5.24 14.35 2.23
C GLY A 630 -5.30 15.07 0.88
N LYS A 631 -5.98 14.49 -0.11
CA LYS A 631 -6.15 15.08 -1.44
C LYS A 631 -6.96 16.37 -1.33
N LEU A 632 -6.33 17.52 -1.59
CA LEU A 632 -7.04 18.80 -1.77
C LEU A 632 -7.74 18.76 -3.13
N VAL A 633 -9.04 19.01 -3.14
CA VAL A 633 -9.85 19.02 -4.36
C VAL A 633 -10.28 20.43 -4.73
N THR A 634 -10.63 20.60 -6.00
CA THR A 634 -11.38 21.78 -6.46
C THR A 634 -12.85 21.39 -6.56
N VAL A 635 -13.76 22.25 -6.12
CA VAL A 635 -15.21 22.04 -6.21
C VAL A 635 -15.85 23.16 -7.01
N ARG A 636 -16.95 22.89 -7.70
CA ARG A 636 -17.76 23.84 -8.45
C ARG A 636 -19.08 24.08 -7.71
N ALA A 637 -19.46 25.34 -7.53
CA ALA A 637 -20.69 25.73 -6.86
C ALA A 637 -21.92 25.36 -7.69
N LEU A 638 -22.83 24.57 -7.11
CA LEU A 638 -24.12 24.20 -7.70
C LEU A 638 -25.17 25.30 -7.52
N TYR A 639 -25.04 26.09 -6.46
CA TYR A 639 -25.98 27.15 -6.07
C TYR A 639 -25.27 28.44 -5.66
N ASP A 640 -26.03 29.53 -5.64
CA ASP A 640 -25.56 30.79 -5.04
C ASP A 640 -25.57 30.65 -3.51
N PHE A 641 -24.50 31.11 -2.87
CA PHE A 641 -24.40 31.13 -1.41
C PHE A 641 -23.89 32.49 -0.94
N HIS A 642 -24.64 33.10 -0.01
CA HIS A 642 -24.30 34.38 0.59
C HIS A 642 -23.89 34.16 2.05
N ALA A 643 -22.64 34.48 2.36
CA ALA A 643 -22.09 34.39 3.70
C ALA A 643 -22.92 35.22 4.70
N SER A 644 -23.41 34.56 5.74
CA SER A 644 -24.11 35.18 6.86
C SER A 644 -23.16 35.61 7.98
N SER A 645 -21.92 35.07 7.97
CA SER A 645 -20.87 35.40 8.92
C SER A 645 -19.54 35.73 8.20
N PRO A 646 -18.61 36.47 8.84
CA PRO A 646 -17.29 36.77 8.27
C PRO A 646 -16.37 35.53 8.13
N GLU A 647 -16.75 34.38 8.69
CA GLU A 647 -16.06 33.10 8.54
C GLU A 647 -16.55 32.31 7.33
N GLU A 648 -17.68 32.71 6.73
CA GLU A 648 -18.29 32.05 5.58
C GLU A 648 -17.84 32.65 4.24
N LEU A 649 -17.85 31.81 3.20
CA LEU A 649 -17.42 32.13 1.85
C LEU A 649 -18.62 32.41 0.95
N SER A 650 -18.79 33.64 0.45
CA SER A 650 -19.83 33.92 -0.55
C SER A 650 -19.36 33.54 -1.95
N PHE A 651 -20.20 32.86 -2.73
CA PHE A 651 -19.94 32.49 -4.13
C PHE A 651 -21.24 32.39 -4.93
N VAL A 652 -21.12 32.45 -6.25
CA VAL A 652 -22.24 32.32 -7.19
C VAL A 652 -22.19 30.96 -7.89
N ARG A 653 -23.33 30.43 -8.31
CA ARG A 653 -23.47 29.20 -9.07
C ARG A 653 -22.52 29.18 -10.27
N GLY A 654 -21.78 28.08 -10.42
CA GLY A 654 -20.75 27.87 -11.44
C GLY A 654 -19.35 28.33 -11.04
N SER A 655 -19.17 28.91 -9.84
CA SER A 655 -17.87 29.31 -9.30
C SER A 655 -17.01 28.12 -8.90
N TYR A 656 -15.69 28.19 -9.13
CA TYR A 656 -14.75 27.17 -8.64
C TYR A 656 -14.13 27.61 -7.31
N ILE A 657 -14.12 26.70 -6.35
CA ILE A 657 -13.54 26.85 -5.02
C ILE A 657 -12.40 25.82 -4.92
N THR A 658 -11.19 26.29 -4.68
CA THR A 658 -9.96 25.46 -4.71
C THR A 658 -9.47 25.16 -3.29
N ASN A 659 -8.53 24.23 -3.17
CA ASN A 659 -7.93 23.83 -1.87
C ASN A 659 -8.98 23.35 -0.86
N VAL A 660 -9.99 22.64 -1.35
CA VAL A 660 -11.05 22.10 -0.50
C VAL A 660 -10.61 20.75 0.02
N LEU A 661 -10.57 20.62 1.34
CA LEU A 661 -10.37 19.34 2.00
C LEU A 661 -11.76 18.72 2.18
N ILE A 662 -12.01 17.59 1.50
CA ILE A 662 -13.28 16.86 1.65
C ILE A 662 -13.33 16.27 3.05
N ALA A 663 -14.40 16.58 3.79
CA ALA A 663 -14.68 16.00 5.10
C ALA A 663 -16.15 15.55 5.20
N ASP A 664 -16.51 14.51 5.97
CA ASP A 664 -17.88 14.35 6.50
C ASP A 664 -18.16 15.45 7.51
N GLN A 665 -18.34 16.66 7.03
CA GLN A 665 -18.91 17.76 7.78
C GLN A 665 -19.89 18.46 6.86
N PRO A 666 -21.03 18.94 7.38
CA PRO A 666 -22.00 19.69 6.58
C PRO A 666 -21.41 20.98 5.99
N TRP A 667 -20.26 21.43 6.51
CA TRP A 667 -19.52 22.60 6.06
C TRP A 667 -18.07 22.25 5.74
N TRP A 668 -17.61 22.64 4.56
CA TRP A 668 -16.24 22.51 4.09
C TRP A 668 -15.53 23.86 4.14
N ARG A 669 -14.19 23.83 4.04
CA ARG A 669 -13.39 25.04 3.88
C ARG A 669 -12.65 25.03 2.57
N GLY A 670 -12.41 26.23 2.03
CA GLY A 670 -11.68 26.40 0.78
C GLY A 670 -11.56 27.85 0.37
N ASP A 671 -11.01 28.02 -0.83
CA ASP A 671 -10.52 29.32 -1.31
C ASP A 671 -11.35 29.80 -2.51
N HIS A 672 -11.87 31.02 -2.44
CA HIS A 672 -12.57 31.65 -3.56
C HIS A 672 -12.57 33.18 -3.46
N GLY A 673 -12.40 33.87 -4.60
CA GLY A 673 -12.52 35.33 -4.67
C GLY A 673 -11.53 36.10 -3.79
N GLY A 674 -10.32 35.58 -3.58
CA GLY A 674 -9.29 36.17 -2.72
C GLY A 674 -9.48 35.94 -1.21
N LYS A 675 -10.51 35.20 -0.80
CA LYS A 675 -10.70 34.73 0.58
C LYS A 675 -10.18 33.30 0.71
N ILE A 676 -9.34 33.07 1.71
CA ILE A 676 -8.64 31.80 1.94
C ILE A 676 -9.24 31.11 3.17
N ASN A 677 -9.42 29.78 3.09
CA ASN A 677 -9.83 28.90 4.18
C ASN A 677 -11.15 29.32 4.87
N LYS A 678 -12.17 29.66 4.07
CA LYS A 678 -13.50 30.09 4.56
C LYS A 678 -14.53 28.98 4.43
N LEU A 679 -15.50 28.98 5.36
CA LEU A 679 -16.53 27.95 5.47
C LEU A 679 -17.61 28.09 4.40
N PHE A 680 -18.05 26.97 3.84
CA PHE A 680 -19.22 26.90 2.99
C PHE A 680 -19.93 25.54 3.09
N PRO A 681 -21.23 25.46 2.77
CA PRO A 681 -21.97 24.20 2.87
C PRO A 681 -21.47 23.19 1.83
N ALA A 682 -21.15 21.98 2.29
CA ALA A 682 -20.69 20.87 1.45
C ALA A 682 -21.71 20.49 0.35
N ASN A 683 -23.00 20.56 0.68
CA ASN A 683 -24.11 20.25 -0.22
C ASN A 683 -24.38 21.32 -1.29
N TYR A 684 -23.63 22.43 -1.31
CA TYR A 684 -23.77 23.51 -2.29
C TYR A 684 -22.77 23.43 -3.45
N VAL A 685 -21.92 22.40 -3.46
CA VAL A 685 -20.80 22.28 -4.39
C VAL A 685 -20.67 20.84 -4.92
N GLU A 686 -20.00 20.66 -6.05
CA GLU A 686 -19.64 19.35 -6.63
C GLU A 686 -18.12 19.28 -6.89
N ILE A 687 -17.50 18.11 -6.78
CA ILE A 687 -16.04 17.97 -6.92
C ILE A 687 -15.63 17.93 -8.41
N VAL A 688 -14.56 18.64 -8.75
CA VAL A 688 -13.98 18.77 -10.11
C VAL A 688 -12.46 18.58 -9.98
N ASP A 689 -12.00 17.32 -10.09
CA ASP A 689 -10.64 16.89 -9.75
C ASP A 689 -9.48 17.60 -10.51
N GLY A 690 -8.34 17.82 -9.82
CA GLY A 690 -7.06 18.28 -10.39
C GLY A 690 -5.88 18.27 -9.39
N SER A 691 -4.88 17.41 -9.66
CA SER A 691 -3.46 17.24 -9.23
C SER A 691 -2.84 17.93 -7.97
N ALA A 692 -2.02 17.14 -7.25
CA ALA A 692 -1.24 17.33 -5.99
C ALA A 692 -0.10 18.40 -5.99
N PRO A 693 0.64 18.67 -4.86
CA PRO A 693 1.70 17.77 -4.31
C PRO A 693 1.85 17.68 -2.75
N GLU A 694 2.75 16.78 -2.34
CA GLU A 694 3.10 16.18 -1.02
C GLU A 694 3.87 17.06 -0.01
N GLU A 695 3.86 16.70 1.30
CA GLU A 695 5.05 16.68 2.18
C GLU A 695 4.85 15.90 3.52
N ASP A 696 5.96 15.26 3.93
CA ASP A 696 6.37 14.42 5.08
C ASP A 696 5.72 14.52 6.49
N SER A 697 5.65 13.38 7.20
CA SER A 697 6.37 13.16 8.48
C SER A 697 6.13 11.78 9.12
N SER A 698 7.24 11.18 9.59
CA SER A 698 7.39 9.93 10.34
C SER A 698 7.30 10.14 11.86
N VAL A 699 6.92 9.10 12.64
CA VAL A 699 7.50 8.61 13.93
C VAL A 699 6.67 7.41 14.47
N PRO A 700 7.30 6.31 14.98
CA PRO A 700 6.63 5.14 15.58
C PRO A 700 6.64 5.14 17.13
N SER A 701 5.78 4.33 17.79
CA SER A 701 6.21 3.42 18.90
C SER A 701 5.08 2.61 19.57
N GLU A 702 5.27 1.30 19.59
CA GLU A 702 5.19 0.30 20.68
C GLU A 702 4.58 0.68 22.06
N THR A 703 3.79 -0.23 22.63
CA THR A 703 3.19 -0.13 23.98
C THR A 703 4.06 -0.78 25.05
N LEU A 704 4.55 0.01 26.02
CA LEU A 704 5.32 -0.43 27.20
C LEU A 704 4.46 -0.30 28.48
N LEU A 705 4.39 -1.35 29.31
CA LEU A 705 3.70 -1.34 30.61
C LEU A 705 4.71 -1.37 31.76
N ARG A 706 4.70 -0.32 32.59
CA ARG A 706 5.57 -0.19 33.77
C ARG A 706 4.96 -0.95 34.95
N LEU A 707 5.75 -1.83 35.58
CA LEU A 707 5.27 -2.65 36.71
C LEU A 707 4.79 -1.84 37.92
N SER A 708 5.23 -0.58 38.06
CA SER A 708 4.75 0.35 39.10
C SER A 708 3.26 0.69 38.98
N ASP A 709 2.68 0.50 37.78
CA ASP A 709 1.32 0.94 37.44
C ASP A 709 0.36 -0.25 37.34
N CYS A 710 0.85 -1.47 37.60
CA CYS A 710 0.07 -2.70 37.57
C CYS A 710 -0.44 -3.08 38.97
N HIS A 711 -1.75 -3.25 39.11
CA HIS A 711 -2.35 -3.86 40.32
C HIS A 711 -2.37 -5.38 40.16
N ILE A 712 -1.61 -6.09 40.99
CA ILE A 712 -1.60 -7.56 41.04
C ILE A 712 -2.51 -7.98 42.20
N GLU A 713 -3.70 -8.52 41.89
CA GLU A 713 -4.54 -9.19 42.88
C GLU A 713 -4.20 -10.69 42.94
N GLU A 714 -4.08 -11.21 44.16
CA GLU A 714 -3.90 -12.63 44.44
C GLU A 714 -5.25 -13.34 44.26
N TRP A 715 -5.36 -14.26 43.30
CA TRP A 715 -6.51 -15.15 43.17
C TRP A 715 -6.05 -16.58 43.46
N VAL A 716 -6.35 -17.07 44.67
CA VAL A 716 -6.19 -18.48 45.02
C VAL A 716 -7.53 -19.14 44.80
N GLU A 717 -7.63 -19.94 43.74
CA GLU A 717 -8.78 -20.79 43.49
C GLU A 717 -8.85 -21.85 44.59
N GLU A 718 -9.96 -21.88 45.35
CA GLU A 718 -10.20 -22.85 46.42
C GLU A 718 -10.33 -24.27 45.84
N HIS A 719 -9.21 -24.98 45.71
CA HIS A 719 -9.20 -26.43 45.53
C HIS A 719 -8.43 -27.09 46.69
N GLU A 720 -9.20 -27.70 47.59
CA GLU A 720 -8.80 -28.14 48.93
C GLU A 720 -7.88 -29.38 48.98
N GLU A 721 -7.39 -29.93 47.86
CA GLU A 721 -6.61 -31.19 47.87
C GLU A 721 -5.09 -31.04 47.65
N TYR A 722 -4.56 -29.85 47.36
CA TYR A 722 -3.12 -29.65 47.09
C TYR A 722 -2.36 -28.88 48.20
N ARG A 723 -2.94 -28.77 49.39
CA ARG A 723 -2.43 -27.90 50.47
C ARG A 723 -1.15 -28.36 51.17
N GLU A 724 -0.82 -29.65 51.23
CA GLU A 724 0.33 -30.07 52.06
C GLU A 724 1.67 -30.09 51.31
N GLN A 725 1.70 -30.39 50.02
CA GLN A 725 2.96 -30.46 49.26
C GLN A 725 3.46 -29.10 48.73
N ILE A 726 2.54 -28.18 48.45
CA ILE A 726 2.87 -26.87 47.89
C ILE A 726 3.34 -25.90 49.00
N ASN A 727 2.77 -25.99 50.21
CA ASN A 727 3.08 -25.07 51.31
C ASN A 727 4.51 -25.21 51.86
N GLU A 728 5.04 -26.42 52.01
CA GLU A 728 6.43 -26.58 52.49
C GLU A 728 7.45 -26.08 51.46
N THR A 729 7.16 -26.32 50.17
CA THR A 729 8.03 -25.88 49.08
C THR A 729 8.00 -24.36 48.98
N LEU A 730 6.82 -23.73 48.89
CA LEU A 730 6.70 -22.26 48.78
C LEU A 730 7.19 -21.52 50.02
N GLN A 731 6.99 -22.03 51.24
CA GLN A 731 7.58 -21.40 52.43
C GLN A 731 9.10 -21.41 52.41
N HIS A 732 9.73 -22.45 51.84
CA HIS A 732 11.17 -22.50 51.66
C HIS A 732 11.67 -21.44 50.65
N TRP A 733 10.96 -21.27 49.54
CA TRP A 733 11.32 -20.29 48.49
C TRP A 733 11.07 -18.83 48.91
N VAL A 734 10.02 -18.56 49.67
CA VAL A 734 9.71 -17.21 50.19
C VAL A 734 10.70 -16.80 51.28
N THR A 735 11.18 -17.74 52.11
CA THR A 735 12.19 -17.43 53.13
C THR A 735 13.56 -17.09 52.50
N LEU A 736 13.90 -17.74 51.39
CA LEU A 736 15.11 -17.44 50.61
C LEU A 736 15.04 -16.08 49.89
N ALA A 737 13.85 -15.68 49.43
CA ALA A 737 13.63 -14.39 48.77
C ALA A 737 13.60 -13.18 49.71
N ILE A 738 13.37 -13.39 51.02
CA ILE A 738 13.41 -12.32 52.03
C ILE A 738 14.83 -12.15 52.61
N GLN A 739 15.72 -13.13 52.45
CA GLN A 739 17.11 -13.07 52.94
C GLN A 739 18.12 -12.53 51.92
N HIS A 740 17.76 -12.43 50.64
CA HIS A 740 18.54 -11.81 49.57
C HIS A 740 17.91 -10.48 49.14
#